data_AF-A0AAW7QRS0-F1
#
_entry.id   AF-A0AAW7QRS0-F1
#
_cell.length_a   1.000
_cell.length_b   1.000
_cell.length_c   1.000
_cell.angle_alpha   90.00
_cell.angle_beta   90.00
_cell.angle_gamma   90.00
#
_symmetry.space_group_name_H-M   'P 1'
#
loop_
_entity.id
_entity.type
_entity.pdbx_description
1 polymer ?
#
loop_
_entity_poly.entity_id
_entity_poly.type
_entity_poly.pdbx_seq_one_letter_code
_entity_poly.pdbx_strand_id
1 'polypeptide(L)'
;MAVRNRATIAGELLAAESTSSIRTTVRATLLMLLLALLAGVMAYQAPPQGRVAIGWPGDRLFVGVSPGLGQAPVERGDLFADELTPDSPTGRSRWTRERAVLVLPNVGAGSALQLTIVAQGWPASVGVQPTVSVFIDEVLVGNFVPTPHWEAYSFSVPGIVHQHDNLTITLQSSATLTDERDPRPKGVRLAEIRIASNQESALFLPPAWPAVALLGWNAVLLAVLLARLRLSQAQVYILTTLGISIAAIGLAGARIWMAAILNVAMIGLLALNVLVYRQPLLTFIRRLVQHYAHGRILGYGLVTVALVCFGYVLLHVFHWTTAVGVRLFWQIFPDSLLLALLGTALLALILNNGRTGLPRLSDALVDWLATRYGARLVLGLFAVIWLGFEATVIAALPYVGHADYSDNAIVARNLVRGRGWVVDYISQFYYLYDSVTRPQETWPLLQPVWIAPFFALFGPTAWAAKIPNFIFDVILLVLLYNIGSWLWDRRVGVTAAIIVLTNYLFFRLSIYVTNDLAFVVFSLAATAALLRSHTDGRKRWRWLLISAICTGLMMLQKPSGAMFALGMGLWQLTILLNHLRPIPTWQQRWQRLRTELTPIVVWSLIALFILSPYLVRNMILFGKPVYSTESYDAWVLDYRGVSGDAWAEIYRVFAPEWGGPGLPNRSWILRWGFDATITKFETQVRELRAYLMPAWPGAPDPIAALFSHDAQKNILTSLGAWLALTGFLAAIAYRRNWMSLIGFTYTPYILFMLTYWRTNEERYWVALIPWLALLASWMIWAGYDRLATIGDRRWAPLGLILALTAIVTIVAGSQADIADKVRNEPRIWQQDLAAYEWLRANTPPDAVIMTRLPWQVNWHTERPAVMIPNTDDRELLLHIAHHYGAKYLVLENQMRVKGDVGRLLAPLMDHANQPGMIIDGFELLYASPTPDFRAFIYRIPTSK
;
A
#
# COMPACT_ATOMS: atom_id res chain seq x y z
N MET A 1 40.43 61.51 11.42
CA MET A 1 40.75 60.18 11.98
C MET A 1 39.44 59.43 12.17
N ALA A 2 39.10 58.53 11.26
CA ALA A 2 37.80 57.87 11.18
C ALA A 2 37.74 56.63 12.09
N VAL A 3 36.81 56.63 13.05
CA VAL A 3 36.54 55.49 13.93
C VAL A 3 35.69 54.48 13.17
N ARG A 4 36.32 53.44 12.60
CA ARG A 4 35.61 52.26 12.09
C ARG A 4 34.99 51.50 13.27
N ASN A 5 33.69 51.22 13.14
CA ASN A 5 32.82 50.64 14.15
C ASN A 5 33.22 49.18 14.45
N ARG A 6 33.46 48.82 15.72
CA ARG A 6 33.90 47.47 16.15
C ARG A 6 32.94 46.35 15.71
N ALA A 7 31.66 46.66 15.48
CA ALA A 7 30.67 45.71 14.97
C ALA A 7 30.93 45.27 13.51
N THR A 8 31.49 46.16 12.68
CA THR A 8 31.84 45.85 11.29
C THR A 8 33.06 44.94 11.21
N ILE A 9 34.03 45.15 12.10
CA ILE A 9 35.25 44.32 12.20
C ILE A 9 34.92 42.91 12.71
N ALA A 10 34.00 42.77 13.67
CA ALA A 10 33.53 41.45 14.14
C ALA A 10 32.72 40.70 13.05
N GLY A 11 31.92 41.42 12.25
CA GLY A 11 31.22 40.85 11.09
C GLY A 11 32.16 40.45 9.95
N GLU A 12 33.20 41.24 9.67
CA GLU A 12 34.24 40.94 8.69
C GLU A 12 35.15 39.79 9.13
N LEU A 13 35.47 39.68 10.43
CA LEU A 13 36.25 38.57 11.01
C LEU A 13 35.46 37.24 11.00
N LEU A 14 34.16 37.25 11.34
CA LEU A 14 33.30 36.07 11.23
C LEU A 14 33.07 35.65 9.77
N ALA A 15 32.98 36.62 8.84
CA ALA A 15 32.92 36.36 7.41
C ALA A 15 34.25 35.79 6.87
N ALA A 16 35.39 36.30 7.35
CA ALA A 16 36.74 35.83 7.02
C ALA A 16 37.05 34.42 7.57
N GLU A 17 36.62 34.11 8.80
CA GLU A 17 36.71 32.76 9.37
C GLU A 17 35.81 31.76 8.62
N SER A 18 34.60 32.18 8.22
CA SER A 18 33.71 31.32 7.43
C SER A 18 34.23 31.06 6.01
N THR A 19 34.84 32.04 5.36
CA THR A 19 35.41 31.90 4.01
C THR A 19 36.72 31.11 4.01
N SER A 20 37.55 31.24 5.04
CA SER A 20 38.71 30.38 5.30
C SER A 20 38.29 28.91 5.46
N SER A 21 37.29 28.64 6.31
CA SER A 21 36.75 27.30 6.55
C SER A 21 36.16 26.64 5.30
N ILE A 22 35.42 27.41 4.48
CA ILE A 22 34.84 26.94 3.22
C ILE A 22 35.95 26.60 2.21
N ARG A 23 36.97 27.46 2.04
CA ARG A 23 38.09 27.20 1.12
C ARG A 23 38.86 25.94 1.50
N THR A 24 39.12 25.71 2.79
CA THR A 24 39.81 24.51 3.27
C THR A 24 38.98 23.24 3.02
N THR A 25 37.67 23.32 3.23
CA THR A 25 36.74 22.20 2.96
C THR A 25 36.68 21.87 1.46
N VAL A 26 36.55 22.89 0.60
CA VAL A 26 36.53 22.73 -0.85
C VAL A 26 37.84 22.11 -1.35
N ARG A 27 38.99 22.57 -0.85
CA ARG A 27 40.30 21.99 -1.21
C ARG A 27 40.42 20.53 -0.78
N ALA A 28 39.96 20.18 0.42
CA ALA A 28 40.00 18.80 0.90
C ALA A 28 39.09 17.87 0.07
N THR A 29 37.88 18.32 -0.28
CA THR A 29 36.96 17.56 -1.14
C THR A 29 37.50 17.39 -2.56
N LEU A 30 38.13 18.43 -3.12
CA LEU A 30 38.79 18.36 -4.43
C LEU A 30 39.97 17.37 -4.41
N LEU A 31 40.77 17.35 -3.34
CA LEU A 31 41.86 16.39 -3.18
C LEU A 31 41.34 14.95 -3.09
N MET A 32 40.28 14.71 -2.31
CA MET A 32 39.62 13.39 -2.23
C MET A 32 39.06 12.95 -3.59
N LEU A 33 38.44 13.87 -4.33
CA LEU A 33 37.96 13.60 -5.68
C LEU A 33 39.13 13.20 -6.59
N LEU A 34 40.23 13.96 -6.58
CA LEU A 34 41.40 13.67 -7.42
C LEU A 34 42.04 12.33 -7.06
N LEU A 35 42.15 12.01 -5.77
CA LEU A 35 42.62 10.70 -5.29
C LEU A 35 41.70 9.57 -5.73
N ALA A 36 40.38 9.77 -5.65
CA ALA A 36 39.39 8.79 -6.11
C ALA A 36 39.50 8.53 -7.61
N LEU A 37 39.64 9.58 -8.41
CA LEU A 37 39.83 9.46 -9.86
C LEU A 37 41.12 8.71 -10.18
N LEU A 38 42.25 9.06 -9.54
CA LEU A 38 43.54 8.41 -9.78
C LEU A 38 43.53 6.94 -9.33
N ALA A 39 42.97 6.64 -8.16
CA ALA A 39 42.80 5.27 -7.67
C ALA A 39 41.91 4.45 -8.60
N GLY A 40 40.84 5.05 -9.15
CA GLY A 40 39.99 4.43 -10.16
C GLY A 40 40.79 4.07 -11.43
N VAL A 41 41.54 5.01 -12.00
CA VAL A 41 42.38 4.76 -13.19
C VAL A 41 43.40 3.64 -12.94
N MET A 42 44.03 3.62 -11.76
CA MET A 42 44.97 2.57 -11.37
C MET A 42 44.29 1.20 -11.18
N ALA A 43 43.08 1.15 -10.64
CA ALA A 43 42.33 -0.09 -10.47
C ALA A 43 42.02 -0.79 -11.81
N TYR A 44 41.83 -0.01 -12.88
CA TYR A 44 41.59 -0.55 -14.23
C TYR A 44 42.83 -1.16 -14.88
N GLN A 45 44.02 -0.95 -14.32
CA GLN A 45 45.25 -1.60 -14.80
C GLN A 45 45.36 -3.06 -14.32
N ALA A 46 44.54 -3.48 -13.35
CA ALA A 46 44.43 -4.89 -12.98
C ALA A 46 43.72 -5.70 -14.09
N PRO A 47 43.97 -7.01 -14.23
CA PRO A 47 43.23 -7.84 -15.17
C PRO A 47 41.74 -7.94 -14.81
N PRO A 48 40.80 -7.76 -15.76
CA PRO A 48 39.37 -7.95 -15.51
C PRO A 48 39.07 -9.40 -15.14
N GLN A 49 38.34 -9.58 -14.04
CA GLN A 49 37.78 -10.87 -13.66
C GLN A 49 36.42 -10.69 -12.99
N GLY A 50 35.57 -11.70 -13.10
CA GLY A 50 34.23 -11.64 -12.53
C GLY A 50 33.45 -12.93 -12.69
N ARG A 51 32.55 -13.16 -11.73
CA ARG A 51 31.64 -14.30 -11.69
C ARG A 51 30.24 -13.80 -11.36
N VAL A 52 29.25 -14.15 -12.17
CA VAL A 52 27.83 -13.89 -11.92
C VAL A 52 27.11 -15.23 -11.81
N ALA A 53 26.60 -15.53 -10.61
CA ALA A 53 25.71 -16.67 -10.40
C ALA A 53 24.30 -16.29 -10.87
N ILE A 54 23.80 -16.96 -11.90
CA ILE A 54 22.49 -16.70 -12.51
C ILE A 54 21.40 -17.39 -11.67
N GLY A 55 20.29 -16.70 -11.46
CA GLY A 55 19.18 -17.09 -10.58
C GLY A 55 19.32 -16.61 -9.12
N TRP A 56 20.38 -15.88 -8.77
CA TRP A 56 20.58 -15.32 -7.42
C TRP A 56 20.29 -13.80 -7.40
N PRO A 57 19.92 -13.19 -6.25
CA PRO A 57 19.37 -11.83 -6.19
C PRO A 57 20.23 -10.74 -6.83
N GLY A 58 21.55 -10.92 -6.84
CA GLY A 58 22.48 -9.95 -7.40
C GLY A 58 22.63 -10.02 -8.93
N ASP A 59 22.10 -11.05 -9.60
CA ASP A 59 22.19 -11.17 -11.05
C ASP A 59 21.36 -10.12 -11.81
N ARG A 60 20.30 -9.61 -11.18
CA ARG A 60 19.44 -8.51 -11.63
C ARG A 60 20.21 -7.20 -11.90
N LEU A 61 21.44 -7.08 -11.42
CA LEU A 61 22.35 -5.98 -11.77
C LEU A 61 22.94 -6.11 -13.18
N PHE A 62 22.88 -7.32 -13.77
CA PHE A 62 23.51 -7.69 -15.03
C PHE A 62 22.51 -8.21 -16.07
N VAL A 63 21.31 -8.63 -15.67
CA VAL A 63 20.28 -9.17 -16.58
C VAL A 63 18.93 -8.48 -16.43
N GLY A 64 18.29 -8.22 -17.57
CA GLY A 64 16.87 -7.92 -17.63
C GLY A 64 16.04 -9.17 -17.35
N VAL A 65 14.90 -9.03 -16.66
CA VAL A 65 13.98 -10.14 -16.38
C VAL A 65 12.57 -9.66 -16.61
N SER A 66 11.78 -10.47 -17.30
CA SER A 66 10.37 -10.20 -17.55
C SER A 66 9.55 -11.49 -17.52
N PRO A 67 8.35 -11.49 -16.90
CA PRO A 67 7.41 -12.59 -17.00
C PRO A 67 6.60 -12.56 -18.32
N GLY A 68 6.67 -11.49 -19.13
CA GLY A 68 5.85 -11.34 -20.34
C GLY A 68 6.16 -12.38 -21.42
N LEU A 69 5.16 -12.83 -22.18
CA LEU A 69 5.34 -13.80 -23.28
C LEU A 69 5.38 -13.15 -24.68
N GLY A 70 5.20 -11.84 -24.77
CA GLY A 70 5.22 -11.10 -26.04
C GLY A 70 6.63 -10.89 -26.62
N GLN A 71 6.69 -10.24 -27.78
CA GLN A 71 7.94 -9.95 -28.49
C GLN A 71 8.82 -8.89 -27.79
N ALA A 72 8.22 -7.90 -27.12
CA ALA A 72 8.99 -6.82 -26.49
C ALA A 72 10.04 -7.30 -25.46
N PRO A 73 9.75 -8.27 -24.56
CA PRO A 73 10.79 -8.91 -23.73
C PRO A 73 11.90 -9.61 -24.51
N VAL A 74 11.59 -10.22 -25.66
CA VAL A 74 12.58 -10.89 -26.52
C VAL A 74 13.51 -9.85 -27.16
N GLU A 75 12.95 -8.76 -27.69
CA GLU A 75 13.72 -7.65 -28.28
C GLU A 75 14.67 -7.00 -27.28
N ARG A 76 14.22 -6.80 -26.03
CA ARG A 76 15.08 -6.31 -24.94
C ARG A 76 16.13 -7.33 -24.47
N GLY A 77 15.95 -8.61 -24.79
CA GLY A 77 16.82 -9.70 -24.31
C GLY A 77 16.59 -10.09 -22.85
N ASP A 78 15.37 -9.89 -22.33
CA ASP A 78 15.04 -10.23 -20.93
C ASP A 78 15.03 -11.75 -20.72
N LEU A 79 15.59 -12.23 -19.61
CA LEU A 79 15.48 -13.64 -19.20
C LEU A 79 14.12 -13.91 -18.52
N PHE A 80 13.80 -15.19 -18.36
CA PHE A 80 12.71 -15.60 -17.48
C PHE A 80 13.12 -15.49 -15.99
N ALA A 81 12.11 -15.53 -15.11
CA ALA A 81 12.28 -15.50 -13.67
C ALA A 81 13.18 -16.64 -13.16
N ASP A 82 13.81 -16.42 -12.00
CA ASP A 82 14.67 -17.41 -11.37
C ASP A 82 13.93 -18.68 -10.92
N GLU A 83 14.58 -19.82 -11.07
CA GLU A 83 14.03 -21.12 -10.71
C GLU A 83 14.94 -21.87 -9.74
N LEU A 84 14.34 -22.52 -8.74
CA LEU A 84 15.05 -23.50 -7.93
C LEU A 84 15.46 -24.69 -8.81
N THR A 85 16.77 -24.94 -8.85
CA THR A 85 17.37 -25.96 -9.69
C THR A 85 18.40 -26.70 -8.85
N PRO A 86 17.99 -27.68 -8.03
CA PRO A 86 18.88 -28.31 -7.05
C PRO A 86 20.14 -28.95 -7.67
N ASP A 87 20.04 -29.36 -8.93
CA ASP A 87 21.11 -29.95 -9.75
C ASP A 87 22.02 -28.90 -10.42
N SER A 88 21.66 -27.61 -10.40
CA SER A 88 22.53 -26.53 -10.89
C SER A 88 23.74 -26.34 -9.97
N PRO A 89 24.93 -26.03 -10.51
CA PRO A 89 26.14 -25.69 -9.72
C PRO A 89 25.94 -24.54 -8.73
N THR A 90 24.94 -23.69 -8.95
CA THR A 90 24.59 -22.58 -8.04
C THR A 90 23.30 -22.83 -7.25
N GLY A 91 22.64 -23.98 -7.44
CA GLY A 91 21.34 -24.34 -6.87
C GLY A 91 20.14 -23.59 -7.47
N ARG A 92 20.39 -22.68 -8.42
CA ARG A 92 19.39 -21.88 -9.14
C ARG A 92 19.80 -21.67 -10.58
N SER A 93 18.85 -21.26 -11.40
CA SER A 93 19.12 -20.94 -12.80
C SER A 93 18.03 -20.06 -13.40
N ARG A 94 18.24 -19.61 -14.64
CA ARG A 94 17.23 -18.92 -15.45
C ARG A 94 17.17 -19.52 -16.83
N TRP A 95 15.97 -19.57 -17.41
CA TRP A 95 15.80 -19.84 -18.83
C TRP A 95 16.00 -18.57 -19.65
N THR A 96 16.73 -18.69 -20.76
CA THR A 96 16.77 -17.66 -21.80
C THR A 96 15.53 -17.73 -22.66
N ARG A 97 15.27 -16.65 -23.37
CA ARG A 97 14.36 -16.61 -24.52
C ARG A 97 15.15 -16.94 -25.79
N GLU A 98 14.55 -16.68 -26.96
CA GLU A 98 15.22 -16.71 -28.25
C GLU A 98 16.45 -15.78 -28.27
N ARG A 99 16.29 -14.55 -27.77
CA ARG A 99 17.37 -13.59 -27.52
C ARG A 99 17.49 -13.32 -26.02
N ALA A 100 18.70 -13.40 -25.48
CA ALA A 100 19.01 -13.03 -24.10
C ALA A 100 20.23 -12.10 -24.08
N VAL A 101 20.12 -10.99 -23.36
CA VAL A 101 21.17 -9.97 -23.26
C VAL A 101 21.61 -9.86 -21.81
N LEU A 102 22.92 -9.93 -21.60
CA LEU A 102 23.56 -9.71 -20.31
C LEU A 102 24.56 -8.57 -20.43
N VAL A 103 24.52 -7.65 -19.48
CA VAL A 103 25.39 -6.46 -19.47
C VAL A 103 26.27 -6.52 -18.25
N LEU A 104 27.57 -6.72 -18.44
CA LEU A 104 28.55 -6.60 -17.36
C LEU A 104 29.06 -5.15 -17.34
N PRO A 105 28.74 -4.36 -16.29
CA PRO A 105 28.98 -2.93 -16.30
C PRO A 105 30.48 -2.62 -16.12
N ASN A 106 30.96 -1.66 -16.89
CA ASN A 106 32.27 -1.03 -16.75
C ASN A 106 33.44 -2.04 -16.67
N VAL A 107 33.43 -3.07 -17.51
CA VAL A 107 34.55 -4.03 -17.64
C VAL A 107 35.81 -3.31 -18.15
N GLY A 108 35.62 -2.32 -19.02
CA GLY A 108 36.68 -1.52 -19.66
C GLY A 108 37.02 -2.06 -21.05
N ALA A 109 36.96 -1.18 -22.05
CA ALA A 109 37.18 -1.52 -23.45
C ALA A 109 38.59 -2.08 -23.72
N GLY A 110 38.73 -2.85 -24.80
CA GLY A 110 40.04 -3.28 -25.32
C GLY A 110 40.71 -4.43 -24.58
N SER A 111 40.10 -4.96 -23.50
CA SER A 111 40.65 -6.10 -22.75
C SER A 111 40.38 -7.42 -23.46
N ALA A 112 41.39 -8.27 -23.64
CA ALA A 112 41.19 -9.65 -24.11
C ALA A 112 40.67 -10.53 -22.95
N LEU A 113 39.56 -11.24 -23.18
CA LEU A 113 38.84 -11.98 -22.13
C LEU A 113 38.63 -13.44 -22.51
N GLN A 114 38.56 -14.31 -21.51
CA GLN A 114 37.97 -15.64 -21.59
C GLN A 114 36.56 -15.57 -20.97
N LEU A 115 35.53 -15.73 -21.80
CA LEU A 115 34.14 -15.85 -21.35
C LEU A 115 33.81 -17.32 -21.13
N THR A 116 33.30 -17.69 -19.96
CA THR A 116 32.76 -19.03 -19.69
C THR A 116 31.29 -18.92 -19.32
N ILE A 117 30.44 -19.69 -20.01
CA ILE A 117 29.00 -19.78 -19.78
C ILE A 117 28.70 -21.18 -19.27
N VAL A 118 28.11 -21.29 -18.09
CA VAL A 118 27.61 -22.57 -17.55
C VAL A 118 26.14 -22.70 -17.87
N ALA A 119 25.83 -23.64 -18.76
CA ALA A 119 24.50 -23.78 -19.35
C ALA A 119 24.05 -25.24 -19.38
N GLN A 120 22.73 -25.43 -19.45
CA GLN A 120 22.06 -26.73 -19.63
C GLN A 120 20.99 -26.57 -20.70
N GLY A 121 20.91 -27.56 -21.57
CA GLY A 121 19.88 -27.69 -22.59
C GLY A 121 18.62 -28.35 -22.04
N TRP A 122 17.80 -28.88 -22.94
CA TRP A 122 16.57 -29.58 -22.59
C TRP A 122 16.81 -31.05 -22.27
N PRO A 123 15.91 -31.72 -21.53
CA PRO A 123 15.90 -33.17 -21.46
C PRO A 123 15.82 -33.76 -22.88
N ALA A 124 16.51 -34.87 -23.13
CA ALA A 124 16.55 -35.52 -24.45
C ALA A 124 15.15 -35.92 -24.97
N SER A 125 14.15 -36.02 -24.10
CA SER A 125 12.76 -36.34 -24.43
C SER A 125 11.96 -35.19 -25.05
N VAL A 126 12.42 -33.94 -24.94
CA VAL A 126 11.65 -32.75 -25.36
C VAL A 126 11.94 -32.35 -26.82
N GLY A 127 13.06 -32.78 -27.40
CA GLY A 127 13.41 -32.53 -28.80
C GLY A 127 14.90 -32.33 -29.04
N VAL A 128 15.23 -31.76 -30.20
CA VAL A 128 16.60 -31.45 -30.61
C VAL A 128 17.08 -30.18 -29.91
N GLN A 129 18.31 -30.20 -29.38
CA GLN A 129 18.91 -29.06 -28.70
C GLN A 129 19.12 -27.89 -29.67
N PRO A 130 18.76 -26.65 -29.29
CA PRO A 130 19.00 -25.49 -30.14
C PRO A 130 20.48 -25.11 -30.16
N THR A 131 20.98 -24.66 -31.31
CA THR A 131 22.32 -24.03 -31.38
C THR A 131 22.23 -22.63 -30.79
N VAL A 132 23.15 -22.29 -29.90
CA VAL A 132 23.22 -20.97 -29.27
C VAL A 132 24.44 -20.22 -29.81
N SER A 133 24.17 -19.11 -30.49
CA SER A 133 25.17 -18.16 -30.96
C SER A 133 25.49 -17.14 -29.87
N VAL A 134 26.78 -16.92 -29.64
CA VAL A 134 27.30 -16.01 -28.61
C VAL A 134 27.91 -14.80 -29.28
N PHE A 135 27.30 -13.64 -29.05
CA PHE A 135 27.76 -12.35 -29.54
C PHE A 135 28.31 -11.49 -28.40
N ILE A 136 29.36 -10.74 -28.69
CA ILE A 136 29.93 -9.73 -27.81
C ILE A 136 29.87 -8.39 -28.53
N ASP A 137 29.20 -7.41 -27.93
CA ASP A 137 28.97 -6.08 -28.54
C ASP A 137 28.45 -6.22 -30.01
N GLU A 138 27.51 -7.16 -30.22
CA GLU A 138 26.90 -7.55 -31.51
C GLU A 138 27.83 -8.25 -32.54
N VAL A 139 29.06 -8.63 -32.15
CA VAL A 139 29.97 -9.42 -32.98
C VAL A 139 29.94 -10.89 -32.57
N LEU A 140 29.76 -11.81 -33.53
CA LEU A 140 29.75 -13.25 -33.26
C LEU A 140 31.13 -13.75 -32.83
N VAL A 141 31.21 -14.34 -31.63
CA VAL A 141 32.46 -14.88 -31.06
C VAL A 141 32.49 -16.40 -31.08
N GLY A 142 31.34 -17.07 -31.07
CA GLY A 142 31.27 -18.52 -31.18
C GLY A 142 29.85 -19.06 -31.11
N ASN A 143 29.74 -20.38 -31.25
CA ASN A 143 28.47 -21.11 -31.14
C ASN A 143 28.68 -22.35 -30.26
N PHE A 144 27.64 -22.79 -29.55
CA PHE A 144 27.63 -24.08 -28.86
C PHE A 144 26.25 -24.73 -28.95
N VAL A 145 26.20 -26.06 -28.77
CA VAL A 145 24.95 -26.81 -28.64
C VAL A 145 24.92 -27.33 -27.20
N PRO A 146 23.93 -26.93 -26.38
CA PRO A 146 23.88 -27.30 -24.97
C PRO A 146 23.52 -28.78 -24.81
N THR A 147 24.05 -29.44 -23.78
CA THR A 147 23.68 -30.83 -23.44
C THR A 147 22.58 -30.88 -22.38
N PRO A 148 21.87 -32.02 -22.18
CA PRO A 148 20.89 -32.16 -21.10
C PRO A 148 21.48 -32.02 -19.68
N HIS A 149 22.81 -31.96 -19.54
CA HIS A 149 23.52 -31.79 -18.28
C HIS A 149 24.16 -30.40 -18.20
N TRP A 150 24.51 -29.96 -16.99
CA TRP A 150 25.21 -28.69 -16.80
C TRP A 150 26.65 -28.78 -17.31
N GLU A 151 27.00 -27.95 -18.29
CA GLU A 151 28.33 -27.89 -18.89
C GLU A 151 28.84 -26.45 -18.98
N ALA A 152 30.17 -26.29 -19.01
CA ALA A 152 30.84 -25.01 -19.13
C ALA A 152 31.40 -24.82 -20.54
N TYR A 153 30.88 -23.83 -21.27
CA TYR A 153 31.30 -23.46 -22.62
C TYR A 153 32.18 -22.22 -22.56
N SER A 154 33.39 -22.28 -23.12
CA SER A 154 34.39 -21.21 -23.02
C SER A 154 34.74 -20.61 -24.38
N PHE A 155 34.77 -19.27 -24.46
CA PHE A 155 35.00 -18.50 -25.67
C PHE A 155 36.12 -17.47 -25.43
N SER A 156 37.04 -17.35 -26.38
CA SER A 156 38.07 -16.29 -26.36
C SER A 156 37.50 -15.04 -27.00
N VAL A 157 37.51 -13.92 -26.30
CA VAL A 157 37.02 -12.61 -26.74
C VAL A 157 38.23 -11.71 -26.99
N PRO A 158 38.60 -11.46 -28.25
CA PRO A 158 39.69 -10.55 -28.58
C PRO A 158 39.37 -9.12 -28.14
N GLY A 159 40.39 -8.37 -27.68
CA GLY A 159 40.20 -6.99 -27.22
C GLY A 159 39.59 -6.04 -28.27
N ILE A 160 39.82 -6.29 -29.56
CA ILE A 160 39.24 -5.50 -30.67
C ILE A 160 37.72 -5.61 -30.78
N VAL A 161 37.14 -6.70 -30.25
CA VAL A 161 35.69 -6.96 -30.27
C VAL A 161 34.98 -6.17 -29.17
N HIS A 162 35.63 -5.97 -28.03
CA HIS A 162 35.05 -5.25 -26.89
C HIS A 162 35.42 -3.76 -26.93
N GLN A 163 34.58 -2.94 -27.58
CA GLN A 163 34.87 -1.52 -27.82
C GLN A 163 34.18 -0.55 -26.86
N HIS A 164 33.25 -1.03 -26.03
CA HIS A 164 32.49 -0.21 -25.09
C HIS A 164 32.94 -0.42 -23.64
N ASP A 165 32.57 0.49 -22.75
CA ASP A 165 32.88 0.35 -21.32
C ASP A 165 32.17 -0.85 -20.67
N ASN A 166 30.94 -1.15 -21.12
CA ASN A 166 30.17 -2.31 -20.67
C ASN A 166 30.38 -3.47 -21.63
N LEU A 167 30.56 -4.68 -21.11
CA LEU A 167 30.60 -5.89 -21.93
C LEU A 167 29.17 -6.39 -22.13
N THR A 168 28.66 -6.30 -23.36
CA THR A 168 27.32 -6.79 -23.71
C THR A 168 27.44 -8.19 -24.32
N ILE A 169 26.88 -9.19 -23.63
CA ILE A 169 26.83 -10.58 -24.08
C ILE A 169 25.42 -10.86 -24.57
N THR A 170 25.27 -11.13 -25.87
CA THR A 170 23.99 -11.52 -26.46
C THR A 170 24.03 -13.00 -26.82
N LEU A 171 23.09 -13.77 -26.28
CA LEU A 171 22.86 -15.17 -26.63
C LEU A 171 21.65 -15.24 -27.55
N GLN A 172 21.85 -15.83 -28.73
CA GLN A 172 20.77 -16.05 -29.69
C GLN A 172 20.59 -17.55 -29.92
N SER A 173 19.43 -18.06 -29.54
CA SER A 173 19.07 -19.46 -29.69
C SER A 173 18.39 -19.68 -31.04
N SER A 174 18.80 -20.70 -31.79
CA SER A 174 18.24 -21.01 -33.10
C SER A 174 16.77 -21.44 -33.07
N ALA A 175 16.31 -21.92 -31.90
CA ALA A 175 14.93 -22.32 -31.66
C ALA A 175 14.62 -22.21 -30.16
N THR A 176 13.34 -22.04 -29.83
CA THR A 176 12.84 -22.18 -28.47
C THR A 176 11.91 -23.39 -28.39
N LEU A 177 11.90 -24.08 -27.25
CA LEU A 177 11.10 -25.27 -27.02
C LEU A 177 10.09 -25.03 -25.88
N THR A 178 9.07 -25.87 -25.80
CA THR A 178 8.01 -25.85 -24.77
C THR A 178 7.79 -27.26 -24.23
N ASP A 179 7.40 -27.39 -22.96
CA ASP A 179 6.98 -28.66 -22.33
C ASP A 179 5.46 -28.64 -22.14
N GLU A 180 4.80 -29.80 -22.10
CA GLU A 180 3.34 -29.95 -21.89
C GLU A 180 2.87 -29.25 -20.60
N ARG A 181 3.74 -29.15 -19.59
CA ARG A 181 3.44 -28.52 -18.30
C ARG A 181 3.84 -27.05 -18.21
N ASP A 182 4.63 -26.54 -19.17
CA ASP A 182 5.15 -25.17 -19.16
C ASP A 182 5.15 -24.58 -20.58
N PRO A 183 4.15 -23.76 -20.91
CA PRO A 183 3.96 -23.24 -22.26
C PRO A 183 4.96 -22.12 -22.63
N ARG A 184 5.91 -21.77 -21.76
CA ARG A 184 6.91 -20.73 -22.05
C ARG A 184 7.86 -21.22 -23.16
N PRO A 185 8.05 -20.44 -24.25
CA PRO A 185 9.08 -20.74 -25.24
C PRO A 185 10.45 -20.42 -24.65
N LYS A 186 11.21 -21.46 -24.28
CA LYS A 186 12.51 -21.32 -23.60
C LYS A 186 13.65 -21.78 -24.52
N GLY A 187 14.76 -21.03 -24.49
CA GLY A 187 15.98 -21.35 -25.21
C GLY A 187 16.86 -22.31 -24.41
N VAL A 188 17.93 -21.79 -23.81
CA VAL A 188 18.88 -22.53 -22.96
C VAL A 188 18.75 -22.11 -21.49
N ARG A 189 19.12 -22.97 -20.56
CA ARG A 189 19.15 -22.66 -19.13
C ARG A 189 20.54 -22.22 -18.71
N LEU A 190 20.65 -21.15 -17.92
CA LEU A 190 21.91 -20.59 -17.44
C LEU A 190 22.02 -20.68 -15.93
N ALA A 191 23.16 -21.18 -15.44
CA ALA A 191 23.49 -21.21 -14.01
C ALA A 191 24.52 -20.16 -13.64
N GLU A 192 25.44 -19.83 -14.55
CA GLU A 192 26.58 -19.00 -14.22
C GLU A 192 27.29 -18.42 -15.44
N ILE A 193 27.83 -17.20 -15.30
CA ILE A 193 28.76 -16.59 -16.26
C ILE A 193 30.04 -16.15 -15.56
N ARG A 194 31.18 -16.42 -16.19
CA ARG A 194 32.52 -16.02 -15.72
C ARG A 194 33.26 -15.28 -16.81
N ILE A 195 34.00 -14.26 -16.40
CA ILE A 195 35.03 -13.63 -17.24
C ILE A 195 36.36 -13.73 -16.51
N ALA A 196 37.42 -14.04 -17.25
CA ALA A 196 38.80 -13.98 -16.80
C ALA A 196 39.65 -13.30 -17.87
N SER A 197 40.75 -12.67 -17.47
CA SER A 197 41.69 -12.09 -18.43
C SER A 197 42.39 -13.18 -19.22
N ASN A 198 42.47 -13.01 -20.54
CA ASN A 198 43.38 -13.79 -21.37
C ASN A 198 44.78 -13.14 -21.28
N GLN A 199 45.87 -13.91 -21.20
CA GLN A 199 47.21 -13.47 -20.71
C GLN A 199 47.97 -12.43 -21.57
N GLU A 200 47.32 -11.73 -22.51
CA GLU A 200 47.97 -10.69 -23.30
C GLU A 200 48.18 -9.41 -22.46
N SER A 201 49.43 -9.17 -22.07
CA SER A 201 49.81 -8.01 -21.26
C SER A 201 49.80 -6.74 -22.10
N ALA A 202 48.68 -6.01 -22.10
CA ALA A 202 48.63 -4.65 -22.63
C ALA A 202 49.38 -3.68 -21.68
N LEU A 203 50.15 -2.74 -22.25
CA LEU A 203 50.91 -1.74 -21.48
C LEU A 203 50.03 -0.75 -20.70
N PHE A 204 48.81 -0.50 -21.17
CA PHE A 204 47.83 0.37 -20.52
C PHE A 204 46.41 -0.03 -20.95
N LEU A 205 45.53 -0.29 -19.99
CA LEU A 205 44.11 -0.54 -20.25
C LEU A 205 43.32 0.76 -20.08
N PRO A 206 42.46 1.15 -21.05
CA PRO A 206 41.64 2.33 -20.92
C PRO A 206 40.64 2.14 -19.76
N PRO A 207 40.56 3.09 -18.81
CA PRO A 207 39.63 2.98 -17.70
C PRO A 207 38.19 3.24 -18.17
N ALA A 208 37.22 2.50 -17.62
CA ALA A 208 35.81 2.83 -17.82
C ALA A 208 35.47 4.11 -17.03
N TRP A 209 35.40 5.24 -17.73
CA TRP A 209 35.17 6.56 -17.13
C TRP A 209 33.89 6.66 -16.29
N PRO A 210 32.76 6.00 -16.63
CA PRO A 210 31.57 6.04 -15.78
C PRO A 210 31.82 5.45 -14.38
N ALA A 211 32.54 4.34 -14.25
CA ALA A 211 32.89 3.76 -12.94
C ALA A 211 33.86 4.64 -12.15
N VAL A 212 34.85 5.23 -12.82
CA VAL A 212 35.80 6.17 -12.20
C VAL A 212 35.07 7.43 -11.69
N ALA A 213 34.13 7.96 -12.46
CA ALA A 213 33.29 9.08 -12.06
C ALA A 213 32.38 8.72 -10.88
N LEU A 214 31.75 7.53 -10.89
CA LEU A 214 30.95 7.03 -9.78
C LEU A 214 31.77 6.89 -8.50
N LEU A 215 33.00 6.38 -8.58
CA LEU A 215 33.92 6.32 -7.44
C LEU A 215 34.19 7.72 -6.88
N GLY A 216 34.44 8.71 -7.75
CA GLY A 216 34.59 10.11 -7.39
C GLY A 216 33.37 10.69 -6.68
N TRP A 217 32.16 10.49 -7.22
CA TRP A 217 30.93 10.96 -6.60
C TRP A 217 30.65 10.31 -5.24
N ASN A 218 30.85 8.99 -5.15
CA ASN A 218 30.72 8.27 -3.88
C ASN A 218 31.73 8.79 -2.84
N ALA A 219 32.97 9.09 -3.24
CA ALA A 219 33.98 9.68 -2.35
C ALA A 219 33.53 11.05 -1.82
N VAL A 220 33.00 11.92 -2.69
CA VAL A 220 32.47 13.23 -2.28
C VAL A 220 31.28 13.07 -1.33
N LEU A 221 30.30 12.23 -1.67
CA LEU A 221 29.11 12.01 -0.84
C LEU A 221 29.48 11.41 0.53
N LEU A 222 30.45 10.50 0.57
CA LEU A 222 30.97 9.91 1.81
C LEU A 222 31.69 10.97 2.65
N ALA A 223 32.54 11.80 2.04
CA ALA A 223 33.23 12.88 2.73
C ALA A 223 32.25 13.89 3.35
N VAL A 224 31.22 14.30 2.59
CA VAL A 224 30.17 15.20 3.07
C VAL A 224 29.40 14.57 4.24
N LEU A 225 29.08 13.28 4.14
CA LEU A 225 28.42 12.53 5.22
C LEU A 225 29.27 12.52 6.49
N LEU A 226 30.54 12.11 6.38
CA LEU A 226 31.48 11.99 7.49
C LEU A 226 31.81 13.34 8.14
N ALA A 227 31.95 14.41 7.33
CA ALA A 227 32.17 15.77 7.82
C ALA A 227 31.07 16.24 8.78
N ARG A 228 29.87 15.66 8.69
CA ARG A 228 28.75 15.99 9.57
C ARG A 228 28.74 15.19 10.88
N LEU A 229 29.53 14.13 11.02
CA LEU A 229 29.49 13.18 12.16
C LEU A 229 30.36 13.58 13.37
N ARG A 230 30.63 14.87 13.61
CA ARG A 230 31.53 15.37 14.68
C ARG A 230 32.93 14.74 14.67
N LEU A 231 33.38 14.25 13.52
CA LEU A 231 34.73 13.75 13.30
C LEU A 231 35.70 14.91 13.08
N SER A 232 36.98 14.73 13.43
CA SER A 232 38.01 15.70 13.05
C SER A 232 38.25 15.66 11.54
N GLN A 233 38.75 16.75 10.95
CA GLN A 233 39.04 16.80 9.51
C GLN A 233 40.01 15.69 9.07
N ALA A 234 40.98 15.34 9.92
CA ALA A 234 41.90 14.23 9.67
C ALA A 234 41.19 12.88 9.63
N GLN A 235 40.24 12.62 10.54
CA GLN A 235 39.44 11.39 10.55
C GLN A 235 38.54 11.26 9.31
N VAL A 236 37.90 12.37 8.89
CA VAL A 236 37.10 12.40 7.65
C VAL A 236 37.97 12.05 6.45
N TYR A 237 39.18 12.62 6.38
CA TYR A 237 40.13 12.32 5.31
C TYR A 237 40.58 10.85 5.29
N ILE A 238 40.96 10.30 6.45
CA ILE A 238 41.41 8.90 6.57
C ILE A 238 40.29 7.94 6.18
N LEU A 239 39.08 8.12 6.73
CA LEU A 239 37.95 7.23 6.46
C LEU A 239 37.45 7.32 5.02
N THR A 240 37.43 8.52 4.44
CA THR A 240 37.07 8.69 3.02
C THR A 240 38.11 8.01 2.13
N THR A 241 39.40 8.23 2.39
CA THR A 241 40.49 7.58 1.66
C THR A 241 40.43 6.05 1.80
N LEU A 242 40.14 5.53 2.98
CA LEU A 242 39.94 4.08 3.18
C LEU A 242 38.77 3.56 2.34
N GLY A 243 37.65 4.29 2.31
CA GLY A 243 36.50 3.96 1.46
C GLY A 243 36.84 3.96 -0.04
N ILE A 244 37.59 4.96 -0.50
CA ILE A 244 38.13 5.03 -1.87
C ILE A 244 39.01 3.80 -2.15
N SER A 245 39.94 3.49 -1.25
CA SER A 245 40.87 2.36 -1.43
C SER A 245 40.14 1.02 -1.48
N ILE A 246 39.15 0.79 -0.62
CA ILE A 246 38.34 -0.44 -0.65
C ILE A 246 37.58 -0.55 -1.98
N ALA A 247 36.96 0.54 -2.44
CA ALA A 247 36.23 0.55 -3.70
C ALA A 247 37.18 0.38 -4.90
N ALA A 248 38.37 0.99 -4.90
CA ALA A 248 39.38 0.80 -5.93
C ALA A 248 39.94 -0.64 -5.95
N ILE A 249 40.22 -1.23 -4.79
CA ILE A 249 40.61 -2.66 -4.68
C ILE A 249 39.47 -3.55 -5.20
N GLY A 250 38.22 -3.22 -4.91
CA GLY A 250 37.06 -3.91 -5.46
C GLY A 250 36.96 -3.81 -6.99
N LEU A 251 37.24 -2.64 -7.57
CA LEU A 251 37.31 -2.46 -9.03
C LEU A 251 38.46 -3.25 -9.66
N ALA A 252 39.55 -3.45 -8.93
CA ALA A 252 40.69 -4.26 -9.38
C ALA A 252 40.41 -5.77 -9.27
N GLY A 253 39.84 -6.24 -8.16
CA GLY A 253 39.70 -7.68 -7.85
C GLY A 253 38.34 -8.30 -8.16
N ALA A 254 37.26 -7.51 -8.15
CA ALA A 254 35.87 -7.95 -8.35
C ALA A 254 35.10 -6.94 -9.22
N ARG A 255 35.74 -6.53 -10.32
CA ARG A 255 35.38 -5.36 -11.15
C ARG A 255 33.89 -5.21 -11.41
N ILE A 256 33.28 -6.25 -11.97
CA ILE A 256 31.87 -6.24 -12.38
C ILE A 256 30.91 -5.98 -11.21
N TRP A 257 31.21 -6.54 -10.03
CA TRP A 257 30.39 -6.35 -8.84
C TRP A 257 30.59 -4.98 -8.24
N MET A 258 31.84 -4.51 -8.13
CA MET A 258 32.11 -3.19 -7.58
C MET A 258 31.52 -2.09 -8.47
N ALA A 259 31.62 -2.22 -9.79
CA ALA A 259 30.99 -1.30 -10.75
C ALA A 259 29.46 -1.21 -10.56
N ALA A 260 28.79 -2.33 -10.34
CA ALA A 260 27.37 -2.35 -10.05
C ALA A 260 27.05 -1.76 -8.66
N ILE A 261 27.83 -2.12 -7.63
CA ILE A 261 27.67 -1.64 -6.25
C ILE A 261 27.86 -0.12 -6.15
N LEU A 262 28.77 0.48 -6.92
CA LEU A 262 29.01 1.94 -6.88
C LEU A 262 27.76 2.76 -7.23
N ASN A 263 26.91 2.28 -8.14
CA ASN A 263 25.62 2.90 -8.44
C ASN A 263 24.67 2.84 -7.24
N VAL A 264 24.57 1.67 -6.60
CA VAL A 264 23.73 1.45 -5.42
C VAL A 264 24.22 2.26 -4.22
N ALA A 265 25.55 2.30 -4.02
CA ALA A 265 26.21 3.04 -2.96
C ALA A 265 25.96 4.55 -3.09
N MET A 266 25.94 5.09 -4.30
CA MET A 266 25.68 6.51 -4.53
C MET A 266 24.27 6.89 -4.03
N ILE A 267 23.26 6.09 -4.38
CA ILE A 267 21.88 6.30 -3.93
C ILE A 267 21.80 6.16 -2.40
N GLY A 268 22.44 5.13 -1.83
CA GLY A 268 22.49 4.92 -0.38
C GLY A 268 23.14 6.08 0.38
N LEU A 269 24.28 6.58 -0.11
CA LEU A 269 24.98 7.73 0.47
C LEU A 269 24.17 9.02 0.33
N LEU A 270 23.46 9.22 -0.78
CA LEU A 270 22.55 10.36 -0.94
C LEU A 270 21.43 10.31 0.12
N ALA A 271 20.81 9.14 0.30
CA ALA A 271 19.76 8.95 1.31
C ALA A 271 20.27 9.17 2.74
N LEU A 272 21.46 8.67 3.08
CA LEU A 272 22.11 8.90 4.37
C LEU A 272 22.44 10.38 4.58
N ASN A 273 22.91 11.07 3.54
CA ASN A 273 23.14 12.52 3.60
C ASN A 273 21.83 13.26 3.88
N VAL A 274 20.72 12.94 3.21
CA VAL A 274 19.40 13.53 3.52
C VAL A 274 19.01 13.30 4.99
N LEU A 275 19.22 12.09 5.51
CA LEU A 275 18.94 11.74 6.91
C LEU A 275 19.78 12.58 7.90
N VAL A 276 21.08 12.72 7.63
CA VAL A 276 22.03 13.43 8.48
C VAL A 276 21.84 14.96 8.40
N TYR A 277 21.50 15.47 7.21
CA TYR A 277 21.20 16.89 6.96
C TYR A 277 19.73 17.28 7.21
N ARG A 278 18.93 16.38 7.80
CA ARG A 278 17.50 16.61 8.08
C ARG A 278 17.22 17.89 8.87
N GLN A 279 18.05 18.26 9.85
CA GLN A 279 17.80 19.44 10.70
C GLN A 279 18.01 20.76 9.92
N PRO A 280 19.13 20.95 9.20
CA PRO A 280 19.29 22.05 8.26
C PRO A 280 18.16 22.12 7.23
N LEU A 281 17.79 21.00 6.62
CA LEU A 281 16.72 20.94 5.62
C LEU A 281 15.37 21.37 6.22
N LEU A 282 15.00 20.84 7.39
CA LEU A 282 13.79 21.26 8.10
C LEU A 282 13.83 22.75 8.49
N THR A 283 15.01 23.29 8.80
CA THR A 283 15.17 24.72 9.12
C THR A 283 14.98 25.57 7.87
N PHE A 284 15.51 25.14 6.73
CA PHE A 284 15.29 25.78 5.44
C PHE A 284 13.80 25.74 5.05
N ILE A 285 13.15 24.58 5.15
CA ILE A 285 11.71 24.44 4.91
C ILE A 285 10.92 25.35 5.86
N ARG A 286 11.23 25.34 7.16
CA ARG A 286 10.59 26.24 8.14
C ARG A 286 10.77 27.71 7.75
N ARG A 287 11.96 28.12 7.32
CA ARG A 287 12.20 29.48 6.85
C ARG A 287 11.37 29.78 5.61
N LEU A 288 11.30 28.87 4.65
CA LEU A 288 10.50 29.03 3.44
C LEU A 288 9.01 29.19 3.76
N VAL A 289 8.48 28.35 4.68
CA VAL A 289 7.09 28.48 5.16
C VAL A 289 6.89 29.74 6.02
N GLN A 290 7.87 30.15 6.82
CA GLN A 290 7.82 31.42 7.55
C GLN A 290 7.83 32.62 6.58
N HIS A 291 8.64 32.61 5.53
CA HIS A 291 8.63 33.66 4.50
C HIS A 291 7.30 33.69 3.75
N TYR A 292 6.74 32.50 3.45
CA TYR A 292 5.38 32.38 2.95
C TYR A 292 4.34 32.98 3.92
N ALA A 293 4.50 32.79 5.24
CA ALA A 293 3.62 33.35 6.27
C ALA A 293 3.81 34.86 6.54
N HIS A 294 4.99 35.44 6.28
CA HIS A 294 5.30 36.85 6.61
C HIS A 294 5.22 37.84 5.41
N GLY A 295 5.05 37.33 4.18
CA GLY A 295 4.64 37.99 2.92
C GLY A 295 4.79 39.51 2.71
N ARG A 296 5.63 39.90 1.74
CA ARG A 296 5.46 41.15 0.95
C ARG A 296 5.41 40.92 -0.59
N ILE A 297 5.94 39.81 -1.11
CA ILE A 297 5.99 39.50 -2.57
C ILE A 297 5.16 38.25 -2.94
N LEU A 298 5.06 37.26 -2.04
CA LEU A 298 4.28 36.02 -2.24
C LEU A 298 2.75 36.18 -2.12
N GLY A 299 2.28 37.24 -1.46
CA GLY A 299 0.84 37.45 -1.22
C GLY A 299 0.06 37.67 -2.52
N TYR A 300 0.57 38.50 -3.43
CA TYR A 300 -0.09 38.73 -4.73
C TYR A 300 0.01 37.54 -5.67
N GLY A 301 1.08 36.74 -5.60
CA GLY A 301 1.15 35.45 -6.30
C GLY A 301 0.07 34.47 -5.83
N LEU A 302 -0.18 34.41 -4.52
CA LEU A 302 -1.28 33.63 -3.95
C LEU A 302 -2.65 34.14 -4.42
N VAL A 303 -2.83 35.45 -4.50
CA VAL A 303 -4.05 36.07 -5.05
C VAL A 303 -4.23 35.71 -6.52
N THR A 304 -3.17 35.74 -7.34
CA THR A 304 -3.25 35.32 -8.75
C THR A 304 -3.64 33.84 -8.88
N VAL A 305 -3.02 32.95 -8.10
CA VAL A 305 -3.42 31.53 -8.06
C VAL A 305 -4.87 31.38 -7.60
N ALA A 306 -5.27 32.10 -6.56
CA ALA A 306 -6.64 32.11 -6.04
C ALA A 306 -7.65 32.60 -7.09
N LEU A 307 -7.31 33.62 -7.88
CA LEU A 307 -8.13 34.13 -8.98
C LEU A 307 -8.23 33.12 -10.14
N VAL A 308 -7.14 32.44 -10.48
CA VAL A 308 -7.15 31.35 -11.48
C VAL A 308 -8.00 30.17 -11.00
N CYS A 309 -7.84 29.76 -9.73
CA CYS A 309 -8.69 28.73 -9.13
C CYS A 309 -10.15 29.17 -9.11
N PHE A 310 -10.45 30.42 -8.77
CA PHE A 310 -11.81 30.95 -8.80
C PHE A 310 -12.39 30.95 -10.22
N GLY A 311 -11.63 31.33 -11.24
CA GLY A 311 -12.03 31.21 -12.64
C GLY A 311 -12.32 29.77 -13.05
N TYR A 312 -11.48 28.82 -12.63
CA TYR A 312 -11.69 27.39 -12.86
C TYR A 312 -12.94 26.85 -12.16
N VAL A 313 -13.18 27.27 -10.92
CA VAL A 313 -14.40 26.95 -10.15
C VAL A 313 -15.62 27.52 -10.86
N LEU A 314 -15.56 28.78 -11.30
CA LEU A 314 -16.65 29.42 -12.03
C LEU A 314 -17.00 28.60 -13.29
N LEU A 315 -16.00 28.22 -14.07
CA LEU A 315 -16.16 27.38 -15.26
C LEU A 315 -16.79 26.02 -14.93
N HIS A 316 -16.36 25.37 -13.85
CA HIS A 316 -16.95 24.10 -13.41
C HIS A 316 -18.38 24.24 -12.91
N VAL A 317 -18.71 25.30 -12.17
CA VAL A 317 -20.09 25.60 -11.77
C VAL A 317 -20.95 25.85 -12.99
N PHE A 318 -20.47 26.64 -13.97
CA PHE A 318 -21.17 26.85 -15.24
C PHE A 318 -21.41 25.52 -15.97
N HIS A 319 -20.39 24.67 -16.11
CA HIS A 319 -20.52 23.36 -16.74
C HIS A 319 -21.46 22.41 -15.96
N TRP A 320 -21.45 22.45 -14.63
CA TRP A 320 -22.34 21.63 -13.80
C TRP A 320 -23.80 22.09 -13.93
N THR A 321 -24.03 23.41 -13.92
CA THR A 321 -25.37 23.99 -14.13
C THR A 321 -25.92 23.66 -15.53
N THR A 322 -25.08 23.58 -16.55
CA THR A 322 -25.51 23.21 -17.92
C THR A 322 -25.69 21.70 -18.10
N ALA A 323 -25.01 20.85 -17.33
CA ALA A 323 -25.08 19.39 -17.47
C ALA A 323 -26.15 18.71 -16.58
N VAL A 324 -26.33 19.16 -15.33
CA VAL A 324 -27.25 18.55 -14.34
C VAL A 324 -28.55 19.34 -14.21
N GLY A 325 -28.49 20.66 -14.42
CA GLY A 325 -29.61 21.58 -14.28
C GLY A 325 -30.64 21.53 -15.42
N VAL A 326 -30.61 20.56 -16.34
CA VAL A 326 -31.50 20.59 -17.53
C VAL A 326 -32.69 19.61 -17.43
N ARG A 327 -32.74 18.67 -16.46
CA ARG A 327 -33.86 17.69 -16.41
C ARG A 327 -34.82 17.78 -15.22
N LEU A 328 -34.37 18.18 -14.02
CA LEU A 328 -35.28 18.37 -12.87
C LEU A 328 -35.80 19.82 -12.75
N PHE A 329 -35.08 20.74 -13.37
CA PHE A 329 -35.19 22.20 -13.29
C PHE A 329 -36.38 22.76 -14.09
N TRP A 330 -36.69 22.15 -15.26
CA TRP A 330 -37.71 22.64 -16.19
C TRP A 330 -39.15 22.28 -15.85
N GLN A 331 -39.42 21.58 -14.75
CA GLN A 331 -40.76 21.08 -14.45
C GLN A 331 -41.55 21.91 -13.42
N ILE A 332 -40.94 22.85 -12.65
CA ILE A 332 -41.63 23.42 -11.46
C ILE A 332 -41.51 24.96 -11.22
N PHE A 333 -40.51 25.73 -11.69
CA PHE A 333 -40.40 27.19 -11.34
C PHE A 333 -39.85 28.10 -12.47
N PRO A 334 -40.20 29.42 -12.49
CA PRO A 334 -39.65 30.39 -13.45
C PRO A 334 -38.34 31.03 -12.92
N ASP A 335 -37.21 30.63 -13.51
CA ASP A 335 -35.84 30.88 -13.02
C ASP A 335 -35.28 32.29 -13.19
N SER A 336 -35.89 33.11 -14.07
CA SER A 336 -35.43 34.47 -14.29
C SER A 336 -35.54 35.31 -13.01
N LEU A 337 -36.56 35.06 -12.18
CA LEU A 337 -36.78 35.81 -10.96
C LEU A 337 -35.80 35.42 -9.86
N LEU A 338 -35.49 34.14 -9.65
CA LEU A 338 -34.63 33.71 -8.55
C LEU A 338 -33.15 33.97 -8.85
N LEU A 339 -32.72 33.79 -10.11
CA LEU A 339 -31.37 34.19 -10.56
C LEU A 339 -31.24 35.70 -10.70
N ALA A 340 -32.28 36.43 -11.12
CA ALA A 340 -32.26 37.88 -11.07
C ALA A 340 -32.28 38.37 -9.63
N LEU A 341 -33.00 37.74 -8.69
CA LEU A 341 -33.01 38.11 -7.27
C LEU A 341 -31.71 37.74 -6.56
N LEU A 342 -31.11 36.57 -6.80
CA LEU A 342 -29.78 36.21 -6.28
C LEU A 342 -28.68 37.05 -6.92
N GLY A 343 -28.78 37.28 -8.23
CA GLY A 343 -27.87 38.12 -9.01
C GLY A 343 -27.96 39.58 -8.59
N THR A 344 -29.17 40.13 -8.43
CA THR A 344 -29.37 41.50 -7.91
C THR A 344 -29.08 41.59 -6.42
N ALA A 345 -29.29 40.55 -5.61
CA ALA A 345 -28.89 40.53 -4.21
C ALA A 345 -27.36 40.49 -4.09
N LEU A 346 -26.64 39.67 -4.87
CA LEU A 346 -25.17 39.67 -4.94
C LEU A 346 -24.65 40.99 -5.49
N LEU A 347 -25.24 41.51 -6.56
CA LEU A 347 -24.86 42.79 -7.16
C LEU A 347 -25.13 43.94 -6.19
N ALA A 348 -26.24 43.93 -5.46
CA ALA A 348 -26.54 44.89 -4.39
C ALA A 348 -25.59 44.72 -3.19
N LEU A 349 -25.18 43.50 -2.83
CA LEU A 349 -24.17 43.26 -1.79
C LEU A 349 -22.77 43.73 -2.22
N ILE A 350 -22.41 43.54 -3.49
CA ILE A 350 -21.15 44.00 -4.07
C ILE A 350 -21.14 45.54 -4.21
N LEU A 351 -22.23 46.13 -4.69
CA LEU A 351 -22.37 47.58 -4.90
C LEU A 351 -22.53 48.36 -3.58
N ASN A 352 -23.29 47.84 -2.61
CA ASN A 352 -23.57 48.54 -1.35
C ASN A 352 -22.51 48.26 -0.26
N ASN A 353 -21.88 47.08 -0.28
CA ASN A 353 -21.01 46.58 0.80
C ASN A 353 -19.63 46.08 0.31
N GLY A 354 -19.28 46.20 -0.98
CA GLY A 354 -18.12 45.48 -1.56
C GLY A 354 -16.74 45.83 -1.01
N ARG A 355 -16.51 47.06 -0.50
CA ARG A 355 -15.21 47.46 0.06
C ARG A 355 -14.99 47.04 1.52
N THR A 356 -16.03 46.86 2.32
CA THR A 356 -15.92 46.60 3.76
C THR A 356 -16.95 45.59 4.30
N GLY A 357 -18.17 45.55 3.75
CA GLY A 357 -19.23 44.66 4.21
C GLY A 357 -19.08 43.20 3.76
N LEU A 358 -18.59 42.92 2.54
CA LEU A 358 -18.29 41.54 2.12
C LEU A 358 -17.20 40.89 2.98
N PRO A 359 -16.03 41.52 3.21
CA PRO A 359 -15.05 41.03 4.19
C PRO A 359 -15.64 40.81 5.58
N ARG A 360 -16.42 41.77 6.11
CA ARG A 360 -17.08 41.65 7.42
C ARG A 360 -18.04 40.48 7.49
N LEU A 361 -18.81 40.21 6.43
CA LEU A 361 -19.73 39.07 6.36
C LEU A 361 -18.96 37.75 6.34
N SER A 362 -17.90 37.64 5.52
CA SER A 362 -17.05 36.45 5.47
C SER A 362 -16.41 36.17 6.83
N ASP A 363 -15.87 37.20 7.48
CA ASP A 363 -15.31 37.09 8.82
C ASP A 363 -16.37 36.70 9.85
N ALA A 364 -17.56 37.33 9.83
CA ALA A 364 -18.64 36.98 10.74
C ALA A 364 -19.09 35.52 10.61
N LEU A 365 -19.19 35.00 9.39
CA LEU A 365 -19.54 33.60 9.13
C LEU A 365 -18.45 32.64 9.64
N VAL A 366 -17.18 32.94 9.35
CA VAL A 366 -16.05 32.11 9.76
C VAL A 366 -15.84 32.16 11.28
N ASP A 367 -15.98 33.33 11.89
CA ASP A 367 -15.91 33.52 13.34
C ASP A 367 -17.06 32.80 14.03
N TRP A 368 -18.28 32.91 13.49
CA TRP A 368 -19.43 32.16 13.98
C TRP A 368 -19.20 30.65 13.93
N LEU A 369 -18.67 30.13 12.82
CA LEU A 369 -18.29 28.72 12.69
C LEU A 369 -17.18 28.33 13.68
N ALA A 370 -16.25 29.23 13.99
CA ALA A 370 -15.19 29.01 14.98
C ALA A 370 -15.70 29.01 16.44
N THR A 371 -16.91 29.53 16.70
CA THR A 371 -17.54 29.44 18.02
C THR A 371 -17.98 28.01 18.35
N ARG A 372 -18.16 27.73 19.65
CA ARG A 372 -18.71 26.43 20.11
C ARG A 372 -20.13 26.20 19.59
N TYR A 373 -20.93 27.26 19.53
CA TYR A 373 -22.33 27.17 19.15
C TYR A 373 -22.48 26.94 17.64
N GLY A 374 -21.85 27.79 16.82
CA GLY A 374 -21.92 27.65 15.36
C GLY A 374 -21.38 26.32 14.87
N ALA A 375 -20.22 25.88 15.37
CA ALA A 375 -19.68 24.57 15.04
C ALA A 375 -20.62 23.41 15.38
N ARG A 376 -21.25 23.44 16.56
CA ARG A 376 -22.20 22.41 16.99
C ARG A 376 -23.48 22.43 16.17
N LEU A 377 -23.98 23.61 15.79
CA LEU A 377 -25.16 23.74 14.96
C LEU A 377 -24.92 23.16 13.57
N VAL A 378 -23.80 23.53 12.93
CA VAL A 378 -23.43 23.00 11.60
C VAL A 378 -23.22 21.49 11.66
N LEU A 379 -22.48 21.01 12.66
CA LEU A 379 -22.22 19.58 12.81
C LEU A 379 -23.48 18.79 13.15
N GLY A 380 -24.38 19.35 13.99
CA GLY A 380 -25.65 18.73 14.33
C GLY A 380 -26.60 18.66 13.14
N LEU A 381 -26.70 19.74 12.34
CA LEU A 381 -27.48 19.75 11.10
C LEU A 381 -26.93 18.73 10.10
N PHE A 382 -25.61 18.69 9.91
CA PHE A 382 -24.95 17.69 9.08
C PHE A 382 -25.26 16.27 9.57
N ALA A 383 -25.12 16.01 10.88
CA ALA A 383 -25.38 14.70 11.46
C ALA A 383 -26.84 14.27 11.21
N VAL A 384 -27.82 15.15 11.43
CA VAL A 384 -29.24 14.83 11.18
C VAL A 384 -29.49 14.48 9.71
N ILE A 385 -28.94 15.26 8.78
CA ILE A 385 -29.15 15.03 7.33
C ILE A 385 -28.43 13.75 6.87
N TRP A 386 -27.13 13.64 7.17
CA TRP A 386 -26.29 12.57 6.66
C TRP A 386 -26.60 11.23 7.32
N LEU A 387 -26.62 11.19 8.66
CA LEU A 387 -26.92 9.95 9.38
C LEU A 387 -28.39 9.56 9.20
N GLY A 388 -29.29 10.53 9.00
CA GLY A 388 -30.67 10.25 8.61
C GLY A 388 -30.74 9.54 7.26
N PHE A 389 -30.01 10.03 6.25
CA PHE A 389 -29.88 9.36 4.96
C PHE A 389 -29.28 7.95 5.10
N GLU A 390 -28.17 7.80 5.82
CA GLU A 390 -27.54 6.48 6.04
C GLU A 390 -28.49 5.51 6.74
N ALA A 391 -29.25 5.95 7.74
CA ALA A 391 -30.24 5.13 8.42
C ALA A 391 -31.32 4.62 7.45
N THR A 392 -31.78 5.45 6.51
CA THR A 392 -32.76 5.01 5.49
C THR A 392 -32.16 3.95 4.56
N VAL A 393 -30.89 4.10 4.17
CA VAL A 393 -30.18 3.11 3.35
C VAL A 393 -29.99 1.80 4.11
N ILE A 394 -29.52 1.86 5.36
CA ILE A 394 -29.31 0.69 6.23
C ILE A 394 -30.62 -0.10 6.40
N ALA A 395 -31.73 0.61 6.61
CA ALA A 395 -33.05 -0.01 6.75
C ALA A 395 -33.55 -0.66 5.44
N ALA A 396 -33.22 -0.07 4.28
CA ALA A 396 -33.68 -0.55 2.98
C ALA A 396 -32.84 -1.72 2.42
N LEU A 397 -31.56 -1.85 2.80
CA LEU A 397 -30.66 -2.86 2.24
C LEU A 397 -30.90 -4.28 2.81
N PRO A 398 -31.30 -5.26 1.98
CA PRO A 398 -31.77 -6.57 2.46
C PRO A 398 -30.66 -7.57 2.81
N TYR A 399 -29.38 -7.22 2.61
CA TYR A 399 -28.22 -8.09 2.85
C TYR A 399 -27.24 -7.49 3.85
N VAL A 400 -26.42 -8.34 4.47
CA VAL A 400 -25.34 -7.95 5.39
C VAL A 400 -23.99 -7.74 4.68
N GLY A 401 -23.85 -8.29 3.48
CA GLY A 401 -22.63 -8.27 2.66
C GLY A 401 -21.98 -9.65 2.52
N HIS A 402 -20.79 -9.73 1.92
CA HIS A 402 -20.06 -10.96 1.59
C HIS A 402 -18.90 -11.25 2.56
N ALA A 403 -18.48 -12.51 2.65
CA ALA A 403 -17.36 -13.03 3.44
C ALA A 403 -17.44 -12.66 4.92
N ASP A 404 -16.47 -11.90 5.40
CA ASP A 404 -16.35 -11.42 6.78
C ASP A 404 -17.63 -10.70 7.25
N TYR A 405 -18.34 -10.01 6.36
CA TYR A 405 -19.58 -9.33 6.72
C TYR A 405 -20.70 -10.30 7.11
N SER A 406 -20.88 -11.38 6.34
CA SER A 406 -21.87 -12.41 6.65
C SER A 406 -21.46 -13.23 7.87
N ASP A 407 -20.17 -13.55 7.99
CA ASP A 407 -19.67 -14.28 9.15
C ASP A 407 -19.93 -13.55 10.47
N ASN A 408 -19.62 -12.25 10.51
CA ASN A 408 -19.85 -11.44 11.70
C ASN A 408 -21.31 -11.54 12.18
N ALA A 409 -22.25 -11.53 11.24
CA ALA A 409 -23.68 -11.70 11.54
C ALA A 409 -24.01 -13.15 11.93
N ILE A 410 -23.47 -14.17 11.26
CA ILE A 410 -23.70 -15.58 11.60
C ILE A 410 -23.22 -15.89 13.03
N VAL A 411 -22.00 -15.49 13.36
CA VAL A 411 -21.42 -15.72 14.68
C VAL A 411 -22.24 -15.00 15.74
N ALA A 412 -22.67 -13.76 15.49
CA ALA A 412 -23.55 -13.03 16.41
C ALA A 412 -24.89 -13.75 16.64
N ARG A 413 -25.51 -14.28 15.56
CA ARG A 413 -26.73 -15.10 15.65
C ARG A 413 -26.49 -16.35 16.49
N ASN A 414 -25.36 -17.03 16.31
CA ASN A 414 -25.00 -18.22 17.06
C ASN A 414 -24.72 -17.93 18.55
N LEU A 415 -24.13 -16.77 18.87
CA LEU A 415 -23.96 -16.30 20.25
C LEU A 415 -25.32 -16.09 20.93
N VAL A 416 -26.26 -15.41 20.29
CA VAL A 416 -27.61 -15.19 20.84
C VAL A 416 -28.38 -16.51 21.01
N ARG A 417 -28.16 -17.49 20.12
CA ARG A 417 -28.74 -18.84 20.22
C ARG A 417 -28.04 -19.75 21.24
N GLY A 418 -27.03 -19.27 21.96
CA GLY A 418 -26.29 -20.07 22.95
C GLY A 418 -25.36 -21.14 22.36
N ARG A 419 -25.07 -21.10 21.05
CA ARG A 419 -24.19 -22.06 20.35
C ARG A 419 -22.70 -21.73 20.46
N GLY A 420 -22.37 -20.52 20.94
CA GLY A 420 -21.00 -20.05 21.08
C GLY A 420 -20.37 -19.57 19.78
N TRP A 421 -19.04 -19.55 19.73
CA TRP A 421 -18.22 -19.04 18.62
C TRP A 421 -18.05 -20.09 17.51
N VAL A 422 -19.15 -20.48 16.89
CA VAL A 422 -19.18 -21.52 15.84
C VAL A 422 -19.73 -20.97 14.53
N VAL A 423 -19.31 -21.58 13.44
CA VAL A 423 -19.82 -21.39 12.08
C VAL A 423 -20.33 -22.72 11.55
N ASP A 424 -21.32 -22.66 10.66
CA ASP A 424 -21.93 -23.83 10.02
C ASP A 424 -21.55 -23.91 8.55
N TYR A 425 -20.29 -23.59 8.26
CA TYR A 425 -19.80 -23.69 6.90
C TYR A 425 -18.30 -23.94 6.79
N ILE A 426 -17.91 -24.55 5.68
CA ILE A 426 -16.51 -24.73 5.26
C ILE A 426 -16.19 -23.72 4.17
N SER A 427 -15.20 -22.85 4.41
CA SER A 427 -14.78 -21.80 3.48
C SER A 427 -13.47 -22.10 2.76
N GLN A 428 -12.59 -22.92 3.33
CA GLN A 428 -11.23 -23.19 2.86
C GLN A 428 -10.86 -24.67 3.07
N PHE A 429 -9.96 -25.19 2.25
CA PHE A 429 -9.55 -26.61 2.23
C PHE A 429 -8.08 -26.80 2.60
N TYR A 430 -7.66 -26.11 3.67
CA TYR A 430 -6.31 -26.22 4.22
C TYR A 430 -6.05 -27.52 4.97
N TYR A 431 -7.09 -28.04 5.60
CA TYR A 431 -7.11 -29.29 6.33
C TYR A 431 -8.51 -29.88 6.23
N LEU A 432 -8.60 -31.18 6.51
CA LEU A 432 -9.87 -31.87 6.58
C LEU A 432 -10.61 -31.49 7.87
N TYR A 433 -11.90 -31.19 7.76
CA TYR A 433 -12.76 -30.98 8.93
C TYR A 433 -13.63 -32.20 9.16
N ASP A 434 -13.80 -32.57 10.43
CA ASP A 434 -14.65 -33.69 10.84
C ASP A 434 -16.14 -33.41 10.63
N SER A 435 -16.54 -32.13 10.69
CA SER A 435 -17.92 -31.71 10.45
C SER A 435 -18.01 -30.28 9.92
N VAL A 436 -19.15 -29.94 9.30
CA VAL A 436 -19.42 -28.60 8.76
C VAL A 436 -19.54 -27.55 9.87
N THR A 437 -20.09 -27.93 11.03
CA THR A 437 -20.14 -27.06 12.21
C THR A 437 -18.80 -27.09 12.93
N ARG A 438 -18.15 -25.95 13.06
CA ARG A 438 -16.80 -25.85 13.63
C ARG A 438 -16.61 -24.52 14.37
N PRO A 439 -15.61 -24.41 15.26
CA PRO A 439 -15.26 -23.13 15.87
C PRO A 439 -14.96 -22.08 14.79
N GLN A 440 -15.25 -20.81 15.05
CA GLN A 440 -14.84 -19.75 14.13
C GLN A 440 -13.33 -19.54 14.21
N GLU A 441 -12.61 -19.77 13.13
CA GLU A 441 -11.14 -19.72 13.10
C GLU A 441 -10.56 -18.70 12.13
N THR A 442 -11.38 -18.00 11.33
CA THR A 442 -10.87 -17.07 10.30
C THR A 442 -10.84 -15.63 10.81
N TRP A 443 -11.97 -15.09 11.28
CA TRP A 443 -12.13 -13.66 11.53
C TRP A 443 -12.13 -13.26 13.02
N PRO A 444 -11.89 -11.96 13.32
CA PRO A 444 -11.84 -11.44 14.70
C PRO A 444 -13.15 -11.58 15.47
N LEU A 445 -13.06 -11.59 16.81
CA LEU A 445 -14.20 -11.92 17.67
C LEU A 445 -15.06 -10.71 18.04
N LEU A 446 -14.55 -9.48 18.00
CA LEU A 446 -15.24 -8.38 18.69
C LEU A 446 -16.50 -7.88 17.97
N GLN A 447 -16.54 -7.92 16.64
CA GLN A 447 -17.69 -7.42 15.89
C GLN A 447 -18.98 -8.22 16.14
N PRO A 448 -18.96 -9.57 16.15
CA PRO A 448 -20.12 -10.35 16.59
C PRO A 448 -20.68 -9.96 17.95
N VAL A 449 -19.81 -9.59 18.90
CA VAL A 449 -20.21 -9.16 20.26
C VAL A 449 -20.93 -7.82 20.23
N TRP A 450 -20.56 -6.90 19.34
CA TRP A 450 -21.32 -5.66 19.17
C TRP A 450 -22.69 -5.89 18.55
N ILE A 451 -22.82 -6.88 17.67
CA ILE A 451 -24.07 -7.19 16.97
C ILE A 451 -25.06 -7.94 17.87
N ALA A 452 -24.57 -8.88 18.69
CA ALA A 452 -25.39 -9.79 19.48
C ALA A 452 -26.49 -9.11 20.33
N PRO A 453 -26.24 -7.98 21.03
CA PRO A 453 -27.31 -7.26 21.76
C PRO A 453 -28.45 -6.80 20.85
N PHE A 454 -28.16 -6.35 19.64
CA PHE A 454 -29.19 -5.91 18.69
C PHE A 454 -29.96 -7.07 18.09
N PHE A 455 -29.31 -8.22 17.88
CA PHE A 455 -30.02 -9.45 17.51
C PHE A 455 -30.90 -10.00 18.62
N ALA A 456 -30.50 -9.86 19.88
CA ALA A 456 -31.34 -10.22 21.02
C ALA A 456 -32.59 -9.34 21.11
N LEU A 457 -32.50 -8.05 20.73
CA LEU A 457 -33.60 -7.09 20.78
C LEU A 457 -34.52 -7.14 19.55
N PHE A 458 -33.95 -7.26 18.35
CA PHE A 458 -34.67 -7.07 17.08
C PHE A 458 -34.70 -8.33 16.21
N GLY A 459 -34.10 -9.42 16.66
CA GLY A 459 -33.90 -10.64 15.88
C GLY A 459 -32.73 -10.52 14.87
N PRO A 460 -32.30 -11.65 14.27
CA PRO A 460 -31.21 -11.70 13.31
C PRO A 460 -31.64 -11.15 11.94
N THR A 461 -31.73 -9.82 11.82
CA THR A 461 -32.09 -9.10 10.60
C THR A 461 -30.91 -8.31 10.05
N ALA A 462 -30.91 -8.05 8.73
CA ALA A 462 -29.77 -7.39 8.07
C ALA A 462 -29.50 -5.97 8.57
N TRP A 463 -30.54 -5.18 8.84
CA TRP A 463 -30.40 -3.82 9.36
C TRP A 463 -29.91 -3.83 10.82
N ALA A 464 -30.39 -4.75 11.66
CA ALA A 464 -29.95 -4.88 13.05
C ALA A 464 -28.45 -5.20 13.15
N ALA A 465 -27.92 -5.96 12.20
CA ALA A 465 -26.51 -6.30 12.11
C ALA A 465 -25.60 -5.08 11.85
N LYS A 466 -26.14 -4.01 11.26
CA LYS A 466 -25.41 -2.81 10.85
C LYS A 466 -25.46 -1.69 11.91
N ILE A 467 -26.36 -1.78 12.89
CA ILE A 467 -26.50 -0.77 13.95
C ILE A 467 -25.17 -0.47 14.67
N PRO A 468 -24.32 -1.46 15.01
CA PRO A 468 -23.03 -1.16 15.64
C PRO A 468 -22.18 -0.19 14.81
N ASN A 469 -22.09 -0.40 13.50
CA ASN A 469 -21.29 0.45 12.63
C ASN A 469 -21.88 1.86 12.55
N PHE A 470 -23.20 1.97 12.43
CA PHE A 470 -23.87 3.27 12.52
C PHE A 470 -23.57 4.03 13.83
N ILE A 471 -23.53 3.33 14.97
CA ILE A 471 -23.11 3.93 16.25
C ILE A 471 -21.64 4.37 16.22
N PHE A 472 -20.76 3.56 15.61
CA PHE A 472 -19.35 3.92 15.47
C PHE A 472 -19.15 5.16 14.58
N ASP A 473 -19.99 5.41 13.57
CA ASP A 473 -19.95 6.66 12.80
C ASP A 473 -20.30 7.88 13.64
N VAL A 474 -21.31 7.77 14.52
CA VAL A 474 -21.64 8.84 15.48
C VAL A 474 -20.45 9.12 16.40
N ILE A 475 -19.80 8.06 16.91
CA ILE A 475 -18.61 8.19 17.75
C ILE A 475 -17.47 8.84 16.96
N LEU A 476 -17.26 8.43 15.70
CA LEU A 476 -16.22 8.96 14.82
C LEU A 476 -16.42 10.45 14.55
N LEU A 477 -17.65 10.89 14.25
CA LEU A 477 -18.01 12.29 14.08
C LEU A 477 -17.61 13.12 15.31
N VAL A 478 -17.95 12.64 16.50
CA VAL A 478 -17.63 13.31 17.77
C VAL A 478 -16.11 13.32 18.02
N LEU A 479 -15.41 12.22 17.72
CA LEU A 479 -13.94 12.13 17.86
C LEU A 479 -13.23 13.11 16.92
N LEU A 480 -13.60 13.14 15.64
CA LEU A 480 -13.02 14.04 14.63
C LEU A 480 -13.19 15.50 15.03
N TYR A 481 -14.40 15.89 15.42
CA TYR A 481 -14.67 17.24 15.90
C TYR A 481 -13.79 17.60 17.11
N ASN A 482 -13.71 16.72 18.11
CA ASN A 482 -12.93 16.97 19.33
C ASN A 482 -11.41 16.98 19.10
N ILE A 483 -10.91 16.11 18.22
CA ILE A 483 -9.48 16.03 17.88
C ILE A 483 -9.09 17.25 17.05
N GLY A 484 -9.85 17.57 15.98
CA GLY A 484 -9.59 18.74 15.14
C GLY A 484 -9.67 20.05 15.92
N SER A 485 -10.71 20.20 16.76
CA SER A 485 -10.87 21.37 17.64
C SER A 485 -9.73 21.55 18.64
N TRP A 486 -9.09 20.46 19.04
CA TRP A 486 -7.98 20.48 19.99
C TRP A 486 -6.63 20.73 19.32
N LEU A 487 -6.37 20.07 18.19
CA LEU A 487 -5.10 20.20 17.47
C LEU A 487 -4.99 21.52 16.71
N TRP A 488 -6.10 22.05 16.23
CA TRP A 488 -6.17 23.32 15.50
C TRP A 488 -7.32 24.17 16.03
N ASP A 489 -8.48 24.13 15.39
CA ASP A 489 -9.66 24.88 15.75
C ASP A 489 -10.94 24.13 15.33
N ARG A 490 -12.10 24.70 15.69
CA ARG A 490 -13.40 24.07 15.45
C ARG A 490 -13.75 23.95 13.97
N ARG A 491 -13.26 24.86 13.13
CA ARG A 491 -13.49 24.86 11.69
C ARG A 491 -12.84 23.61 11.09
N VAL A 492 -11.60 23.32 11.48
CA VAL A 492 -10.88 22.09 11.11
C VAL A 492 -11.63 20.84 11.57
N GLY A 493 -12.12 20.82 12.82
CA GLY A 493 -12.87 19.68 13.36
C GLY A 493 -14.19 19.40 12.63
N VAL A 494 -14.96 20.43 12.31
CA VAL A 494 -16.22 20.31 11.55
C VAL A 494 -15.95 19.84 10.12
N THR A 495 -15.01 20.49 9.43
CA THR A 495 -14.68 20.13 8.04
C THR A 495 -14.14 18.72 7.93
N ALA A 496 -13.29 18.27 8.86
CA ALA A 496 -12.77 16.90 8.85
C ALA A 496 -13.88 15.86 9.08
N ALA A 497 -14.83 16.13 9.97
CA ALA A 497 -15.98 15.26 10.18
C ALA A 497 -16.83 15.11 8.90
N ILE A 498 -17.12 16.23 8.23
CA ILE A 498 -17.88 16.21 6.97
C ILE A 498 -17.11 15.40 5.91
N ILE A 499 -15.84 15.71 5.66
CA ILE A 499 -15.01 15.04 4.64
C ILE A 499 -14.95 13.52 4.88
N VAL A 500 -14.77 13.09 6.14
CA VAL A 500 -14.65 11.66 6.44
C VAL A 500 -15.97 10.93 6.28
N LEU A 501 -17.06 11.45 6.85
CA LEU A 501 -18.34 10.73 6.82
C LEU A 501 -18.97 10.71 5.42
N THR A 502 -18.71 11.71 4.57
CA THR A 502 -19.18 11.69 3.17
C THR A 502 -18.23 10.97 2.21
N ASN A 503 -17.12 10.42 2.70
CA ASN A 503 -16.21 9.63 1.88
C ASN A 503 -16.86 8.28 1.54
N TYR A 504 -16.80 7.86 0.27
CA TYR A 504 -17.47 6.63 -0.18
C TYR A 504 -17.03 5.38 0.58
N LEU A 505 -15.77 5.33 1.06
CA LEU A 505 -15.27 4.21 1.85
C LEU A 505 -15.98 4.15 3.19
N PHE A 506 -16.11 5.26 3.92
CA PHE A 506 -16.81 5.30 5.20
C PHE A 506 -18.30 5.01 5.05
N PHE A 507 -18.93 5.54 3.99
CA PHE A 507 -20.30 5.15 3.64
C PHE A 507 -20.43 3.64 3.44
N ARG A 508 -19.46 2.98 2.78
CA ARG A 508 -19.45 1.52 2.68
C ARG A 508 -19.28 0.83 4.03
N LEU A 509 -18.40 1.35 4.90
CA LEU A 509 -18.18 0.77 6.22
C LEU A 509 -19.44 0.86 7.12
N SER A 510 -20.28 1.87 6.91
CA SER A 510 -21.53 2.06 7.66
C SER A 510 -22.64 1.09 7.23
N ILE A 511 -22.74 0.80 5.92
CA ILE A 511 -23.80 -0.07 5.36
C ILE A 511 -23.48 -1.56 5.34
N TYR A 512 -22.22 -1.96 5.57
CA TYR A 512 -21.81 -3.37 5.70
C TYR A 512 -21.45 -3.73 7.15
N VAL A 513 -21.54 -5.01 7.47
CA VAL A 513 -21.20 -5.55 8.79
C VAL A 513 -19.68 -5.81 8.90
N THR A 514 -18.88 -4.76 8.77
CA THR A 514 -17.41 -4.84 8.75
C THR A 514 -16.78 -4.57 10.11
N ASN A 515 -15.58 -5.12 10.32
CA ASN A 515 -14.73 -4.86 11.47
C ASN A 515 -14.00 -3.51 11.38
N ASP A 516 -13.92 -2.92 10.18
CA ASP A 516 -13.00 -1.82 9.89
C ASP A 516 -13.41 -0.51 10.57
N LEU A 517 -14.70 -0.19 10.66
CA LEU A 517 -15.14 1.10 11.22
C LEU A 517 -14.82 1.23 12.71
N ALA A 518 -15.18 0.22 13.50
CA ALA A 518 -14.82 0.15 14.91
C ALA A 518 -13.30 0.18 15.10
N PHE A 519 -12.55 -0.48 14.21
CA PHE A 519 -11.09 -0.45 14.21
C PHE A 519 -10.54 0.97 13.96
N VAL A 520 -11.12 1.74 13.02
CA VAL A 520 -10.80 3.15 12.81
C VAL A 520 -11.07 3.97 14.07
N VAL A 521 -12.25 3.81 14.68
CA VAL A 521 -12.62 4.55 15.90
C VAL A 521 -11.64 4.28 17.04
N PHE A 522 -11.35 3.01 17.32
CA PHE A 522 -10.45 2.64 18.41
C PHE A 522 -9.00 3.03 18.12
N SER A 523 -8.51 2.89 16.88
CA SER A 523 -7.15 3.32 16.53
C SER A 523 -6.98 4.84 16.62
N LEU A 524 -7.96 5.61 16.14
CA LEU A 524 -7.99 7.07 16.24
C LEU A 524 -8.03 7.53 17.70
N ALA A 525 -8.94 6.94 18.50
CA ALA A 525 -9.07 7.25 19.92
C ALA A 525 -7.82 6.86 20.72
N ALA A 526 -7.25 5.68 20.49
CA ALA A 526 -6.05 5.21 21.16
C ALA A 526 -4.85 6.13 20.89
N THR A 527 -4.62 6.47 19.62
CA THR A 527 -3.52 7.34 19.20
C THR A 527 -3.70 8.76 19.73
N ALA A 528 -4.90 9.34 19.61
CA ALA A 528 -5.17 10.69 20.11
C ALA A 528 -5.07 10.77 21.65
N ALA A 529 -5.60 9.78 22.36
CA ALA A 529 -5.52 9.71 23.82
C ALA A 529 -4.07 9.50 24.29
N LEU A 530 -3.28 8.69 23.59
CA LEU A 530 -1.85 8.53 23.89
C LEU A 530 -1.11 9.87 23.77
N LEU A 531 -1.37 10.64 22.71
CA LEU A 531 -0.79 11.98 22.56
C LEU A 531 -1.25 12.93 23.67
N ARG A 532 -2.53 12.90 24.05
CA ARG A 532 -3.05 13.69 25.16
C ARG A 532 -2.42 13.34 26.50
N SER A 533 -2.13 12.06 26.76
CA SER A 533 -1.46 11.65 28.00
C SER A 533 -0.07 12.27 28.17
N HIS A 534 0.60 12.61 27.06
CA HIS A 534 1.93 13.25 27.06
C HIS A 534 1.87 14.78 27.02
N THR A 535 0.72 15.37 26.72
CA THR A 535 0.56 16.84 26.59
C THR A 535 -0.27 17.45 27.73
N ASP A 536 -1.16 16.69 28.36
CA ASP A 536 -1.98 17.10 29.50
C ASP A 536 -1.54 16.34 30.77
N GLY A 537 -0.53 16.88 31.44
CA GLY A 537 0.05 16.26 32.64
C GLY A 537 -0.94 16.07 33.79
N ARG A 538 -1.97 16.92 33.91
CA ARG A 538 -2.98 16.83 34.98
C ARG A 538 -3.87 15.61 34.82
N LYS A 539 -4.15 15.22 33.57
CA LYS A 539 -5.04 14.09 33.23
C LYS A 539 -4.28 12.94 32.57
N ARG A 540 -2.95 12.87 32.72
CA ARG A 540 -2.07 11.87 32.09
C ARG A 540 -2.65 10.45 32.21
N TRP A 541 -2.94 10.01 33.43
CA TRP A 541 -3.44 8.65 33.69
C TRP A 541 -4.82 8.37 33.12
N ARG A 542 -5.73 9.36 33.11
CA ARG A 542 -7.04 9.23 32.47
C ARG A 542 -6.89 9.00 30.96
N TRP A 543 -6.05 9.80 30.30
CA TRP A 543 -5.82 9.65 28.86
C TRP A 543 -5.04 8.37 28.53
N LEU A 544 -4.11 7.97 29.39
CA LEU A 544 -3.40 6.70 29.24
C LEU A 544 -4.33 5.49 29.38
N LEU A 545 -5.27 5.53 30.33
CA LEU A 545 -6.28 4.49 30.50
C LEU A 545 -7.19 4.38 29.26
N ILE A 546 -7.69 5.52 28.75
CA ILE A 546 -8.47 5.55 27.51
C ILE A 546 -7.65 4.96 26.36
N SER A 547 -6.39 5.38 26.23
CA SER A 547 -5.48 4.85 25.21
C SER A 547 -5.33 3.33 25.33
N ALA A 548 -5.05 2.81 26.53
CA ALA A 548 -4.83 1.39 26.76
C ALA A 548 -6.08 0.54 26.46
N ILE A 549 -7.26 1.03 26.89
CA ILE A 549 -8.53 0.36 26.62
C ILE A 549 -8.80 0.32 25.12
N CYS A 550 -8.70 1.46 24.43
CA CYS A 550 -8.89 1.53 22.99
C CYS A 550 -7.84 0.71 22.23
N THR A 551 -6.58 0.63 22.69
CA THR A 551 -5.57 -0.25 22.09
C THR A 551 -5.96 -1.72 22.21
N GLY A 552 -6.41 -2.16 23.38
CA GLY A 552 -6.91 -3.52 23.59
C GLY A 552 -8.10 -3.86 22.68
N LEU A 553 -9.10 -2.97 22.63
CA LEU A 553 -10.28 -3.13 21.77
C LEU A 553 -9.92 -3.09 20.28
N MET A 554 -8.99 -2.23 19.87
CA MET A 554 -8.48 -2.18 18.50
C MET A 554 -7.86 -3.52 18.07
N MET A 555 -7.03 -4.13 18.93
CA MET A 555 -6.42 -5.44 18.63
C MET A 555 -7.45 -6.58 18.61
N LEU A 556 -8.46 -6.52 19.48
CA LEU A 556 -9.53 -7.51 19.54
C LEU A 556 -10.51 -7.38 18.35
N GLN A 557 -10.70 -6.15 17.86
CA GLN A 557 -11.45 -5.86 16.64
C GLN A 557 -10.72 -6.32 15.39
N LYS A 558 -9.40 -6.15 15.34
CA LYS A 558 -8.55 -6.62 14.25
C LYS A 558 -7.15 -6.92 14.78
N PRO A 559 -6.70 -8.19 14.76
CA PRO A 559 -5.38 -8.57 15.30
C PRO A 559 -4.20 -7.82 14.68
N SER A 560 -4.31 -7.36 13.43
CA SER A 560 -3.30 -6.50 12.79
C SER A 560 -3.11 -5.15 13.50
N GLY A 561 -4.05 -4.71 14.34
CA GLY A 561 -3.89 -3.60 15.27
C GLY A 561 -2.72 -3.77 16.24
N ALA A 562 -2.22 -4.99 16.46
CA ALA A 562 -0.99 -5.21 17.21
C ALA A 562 0.22 -4.47 16.59
N MET A 563 0.24 -4.29 15.26
CA MET A 563 1.30 -3.50 14.59
C MET A 563 1.20 -2.01 14.93
N PHE A 564 -0.01 -1.49 15.14
CA PHE A 564 -0.24 -0.11 15.56
C PHE A 564 0.22 0.06 17.02
N ALA A 565 -0.17 -0.88 17.88
CA ALA A 565 0.24 -0.92 19.28
C ALA A 565 1.77 -1.00 19.43
N LEU A 566 2.44 -1.83 18.62
CA LEU A 566 3.90 -1.90 18.55
C LEU A 566 4.50 -0.52 18.21
N GLY A 567 3.96 0.14 17.19
CA GLY A 567 4.36 1.49 16.81
C GLY A 567 4.20 2.52 17.94
N MET A 568 3.05 2.54 18.58
CA MET A 568 2.75 3.39 19.74
C MET A 568 3.71 3.12 20.91
N GLY A 569 4.04 1.85 21.19
CA GLY A 569 5.01 1.45 22.19
C GLY A 569 6.44 1.92 21.87
N LEU A 570 6.90 1.71 20.63
CA LEU A 570 8.21 2.18 20.15
C LEU A 570 8.35 3.71 20.22
N TRP A 571 7.27 4.44 19.97
CA TRP A 571 7.25 5.89 20.14
C TRP A 571 7.45 6.31 21.61
N GLN A 572 6.72 5.68 22.54
CA GLN A 572 6.88 5.93 23.97
C GLN A 572 8.30 5.58 24.45
N LEU A 573 8.85 4.46 24.00
CA LEU A 573 10.24 4.08 24.29
C LEU A 573 11.24 5.09 23.74
N THR A 574 10.98 5.66 22.56
CA THR A 574 11.83 6.71 21.98
C THR A 574 11.80 7.99 22.83
N ILE A 575 10.64 8.38 23.36
CA ILE A 575 10.52 9.50 24.29
C ILE A 575 11.29 9.21 25.59
N LEU A 576 11.09 8.03 26.17
CA LEU A 576 11.81 7.56 27.35
C LEU A 576 13.33 7.66 27.14
N LEU A 577 13.86 7.10 26.05
CA LEU A 577 15.28 7.14 25.72
C LEU A 577 15.80 8.58 25.59
N ASN A 578 15.01 9.47 25.00
CA ASN A 578 15.39 10.89 24.88
C ASN A 578 15.44 11.60 26.25
N HIS A 579 14.55 11.26 27.18
CA HIS A 579 14.58 11.79 28.55
C HIS A 579 15.74 11.23 29.39
N LEU A 580 16.21 10.01 29.10
CA LEU A 580 17.32 9.38 29.82
C LEU A 580 18.71 9.84 29.34
N ARG A 581 18.84 10.22 28.07
CA ARG A 581 20.10 10.68 27.45
C ARG A 581 20.84 11.80 28.22
N PRO A 582 20.19 12.88 28.69
CA PRO A 582 20.89 13.98 29.36
C PRO A 582 21.27 13.67 30.82
N ILE A 583 20.84 12.54 31.40
CA ILE A 583 21.07 12.24 32.82
C ILE A 583 22.45 11.59 33.01
N PRO A 584 23.38 12.22 33.76
CA PRO A 584 24.75 11.74 33.87
C PRO A 584 24.92 10.61 34.89
N THR A 585 24.12 10.57 35.96
CA THR A 585 24.29 9.59 37.05
C THR A 585 23.38 8.37 36.89
N TRP A 586 23.90 7.19 37.24
CA TRP A 586 23.17 5.92 37.12
C TRP A 586 21.94 5.85 38.05
N GLN A 587 22.04 6.35 39.28
CA GLN A 587 20.93 6.34 40.24
C GLN A 587 19.74 7.18 39.78
N GLN A 588 19.98 8.42 39.33
CA GLN A 588 18.92 9.28 38.79
C GLN A 588 18.34 8.70 37.50
N ARG A 589 19.18 8.08 36.66
CA ARG A 589 18.75 7.39 35.43
C ARG A 589 17.82 6.22 35.76
N TRP A 590 18.14 5.39 36.76
CA TRP A 590 17.31 4.29 37.21
C TRP A 590 15.97 4.75 37.78
N GLN A 591 16.00 5.76 38.65
CA GLN A 591 14.76 6.33 39.23
C GLN A 591 13.85 6.92 38.15
N ARG A 592 14.43 7.62 37.17
CA ARG A 592 13.69 8.16 36.02
C ARG A 592 13.15 7.06 35.12
N LEU A 593 13.96 6.05 34.82
CA LEU A 593 13.57 4.88 34.03
C LEU A 593 12.35 4.21 34.65
N ARG A 594 12.38 3.89 35.96
CA ARG A 594 11.27 3.27 36.66
C ARG A 594 9.99 4.13 36.59
N THR A 595 10.11 5.43 36.82
CA THR A 595 8.97 6.36 36.82
C THR A 595 8.33 6.49 35.44
N GLU A 596 9.13 6.56 34.38
CA GLU A 596 8.65 6.76 33.00
C GLU A 596 8.29 5.45 32.28
N LEU A 597 8.84 4.33 32.71
CA LEU A 597 8.48 3.00 32.22
C LEU A 597 7.14 2.52 32.80
N THR A 598 6.78 2.97 34.00
CA THR A 598 5.52 2.57 34.67
C THR A 598 4.28 2.82 33.78
N PRO A 599 4.08 4.03 33.19
CA PRO A 599 2.99 4.27 32.24
C PRO A 599 2.97 3.31 31.05
N ILE A 600 4.14 2.98 30.48
CA ILE A 600 4.24 2.07 29.33
C ILE A 600 3.80 0.67 29.73
N VAL A 601 4.28 0.18 30.88
CA VAL A 601 3.92 -1.14 31.41
C VAL A 601 2.42 -1.22 31.73
N VAL A 602 1.88 -0.22 32.43
CA VAL A 602 0.44 -0.17 32.77
C VAL A 602 -0.42 -0.13 31.50
N TRP A 603 -0.04 0.68 30.51
CA TRP A 603 -0.73 0.74 29.23
C TRP A 603 -0.72 -0.62 28.51
N SER A 604 0.45 -1.28 28.44
CA SER A 604 0.58 -2.60 27.82
C SER A 604 -0.22 -3.68 28.56
N LEU A 605 -0.17 -3.71 29.89
CA LEU A 605 -0.89 -4.70 30.70
C LEU A 605 -2.40 -4.58 30.52
N ILE A 606 -2.95 -3.37 30.53
CA ILE A 606 -4.39 -3.15 30.31
C ILE A 606 -4.80 -3.57 28.89
N ALA A 607 -4.01 -3.18 27.87
CA ALA A 607 -4.29 -3.55 26.49
C ALA A 607 -4.25 -5.08 26.29
N LEU A 608 -3.26 -5.75 26.87
CA LEU A 608 -3.13 -7.21 26.83
C LEU A 608 -4.22 -7.92 27.63
N PHE A 609 -4.65 -7.37 28.76
CA PHE A 609 -5.75 -7.91 29.54
C PHE A 609 -7.05 -7.92 28.73
N ILE A 610 -7.34 -6.84 28.01
CA ILE A 610 -8.52 -6.76 27.11
C ILE A 610 -8.41 -7.72 25.93
N LEU A 611 -7.20 -7.93 25.40
CA LEU A 611 -6.96 -8.91 24.32
C LEU A 611 -6.98 -10.37 24.82
N SER A 612 -6.79 -10.60 26.12
CA SER A 612 -6.59 -11.94 26.68
C SER A 612 -7.67 -12.98 26.34
N PRO A 613 -8.98 -12.64 26.23
CA PRO A 613 -9.99 -13.63 25.86
C PRO A 613 -9.73 -14.28 24.49
N TYR A 614 -9.25 -13.52 23.52
CA TYR A 614 -8.86 -14.03 22.21
C TYR A 614 -7.65 -14.97 22.29
N LEU A 615 -6.62 -14.56 23.05
CA LEU A 615 -5.39 -15.35 23.22
C LEU A 615 -5.67 -16.69 23.91
N VAL A 616 -6.46 -16.66 24.98
CA VAL A 616 -6.83 -17.85 25.75
C VAL A 616 -7.69 -18.79 24.91
N ARG A 617 -8.73 -18.27 24.23
CA ARG A 617 -9.57 -19.07 23.32
C ARG A 617 -8.72 -19.78 22.27
N ASN A 618 -7.86 -19.05 21.58
CA ASN A 618 -7.07 -19.63 20.50
C ASN A 618 -6.03 -20.63 21.00
N MET A 619 -5.45 -20.41 22.18
CA MET A 619 -4.55 -21.39 22.79
C MET A 619 -5.28 -22.70 23.12
N ILE A 620 -6.51 -22.62 23.63
CA ILE A 620 -7.33 -23.79 23.96
C ILE A 620 -7.78 -24.54 22.69
N LEU A 621 -8.27 -23.81 21.68
CA LEU A 621 -8.88 -24.42 20.49
C LEU A 621 -7.85 -24.84 19.43
N PHE A 622 -6.79 -24.07 19.25
CA PHE A 622 -5.86 -24.21 18.12
C PHE A 622 -4.40 -24.43 18.55
N GLY A 623 -4.12 -24.48 19.86
CA GLY A 623 -2.77 -24.64 20.41
C GLY A 623 -1.84 -23.46 20.13
N LYS A 624 -2.38 -22.30 19.70
CA LYS A 624 -1.61 -21.11 19.34
C LYS A 624 -2.28 -19.85 19.89
N PRO A 625 -1.53 -18.88 20.46
CA PRO A 625 -2.13 -17.66 21.02
C PRO A 625 -2.74 -16.76 19.94
N VAL A 626 -2.21 -16.81 18.71
CA VAL A 626 -2.75 -16.10 17.55
C VAL A 626 -2.93 -17.12 16.45
N TYR A 627 -4.19 -17.37 16.08
CA TYR A 627 -4.55 -18.29 15.01
C TYR A 627 -5.57 -17.62 14.09
N SER A 628 -5.33 -17.70 12.79
CA SER A 628 -6.31 -17.37 11.75
C SER A 628 -5.95 -18.15 10.49
N THR A 629 -6.93 -18.69 9.79
CA THR A 629 -6.70 -19.31 8.48
C THR A 629 -6.23 -18.31 7.43
N GLU A 630 -6.49 -17.01 7.61
CA GLU A 630 -5.93 -15.95 6.75
C GLU A 630 -4.40 -15.93 6.78
N SER A 631 -3.75 -16.48 7.82
CA SER A 631 -2.29 -16.58 7.86
C SER A 631 -1.71 -17.45 6.74
N TYR A 632 -2.52 -18.34 6.16
CA TYR A 632 -2.20 -19.15 4.98
C TYR A 632 -2.51 -18.39 3.68
N ASP A 633 -3.62 -17.64 3.62
CA ASP A 633 -4.01 -16.81 2.47
C ASP A 633 -2.89 -15.84 2.07
N ALA A 634 -2.19 -15.26 3.07
CA ALA A 634 -1.03 -14.37 2.88
C ALA A 634 0.02 -14.93 1.91
N TRP A 635 0.21 -16.26 1.97
CA TRP A 635 1.19 -16.97 1.17
C TRP A 635 0.61 -17.40 -0.19
N VAL A 636 -0.70 -17.58 -0.31
CA VAL A 636 -1.33 -18.05 -1.56
C VAL A 636 -1.62 -16.91 -2.53
N LEU A 637 -2.18 -15.79 -2.04
CA LEU A 637 -2.80 -14.75 -2.88
C LEU A 637 -1.85 -13.96 -3.79
N ASP A 638 -0.57 -13.80 -3.43
CA ASP A 638 0.29 -12.81 -4.10
C ASP A 638 1.55 -13.39 -4.76
N TYR A 639 1.77 -14.70 -4.66
CA TYR A 639 2.99 -15.32 -5.17
C TYR A 639 2.77 -16.25 -6.37
N ARG A 640 1.51 -16.49 -6.77
CA ARG A 640 1.15 -17.19 -8.02
C ARG A 640 0.61 -16.27 -9.14
N GLY A 641 0.52 -14.95 -8.90
CA GLY A 641 0.13 -13.96 -9.90
C GLY A 641 -0.83 -12.90 -9.36
N VAL A 642 -0.93 -11.76 -10.06
CA VAL A 642 -1.76 -10.60 -9.66
C VAL A 642 -3.13 -10.58 -10.39
N SER A 643 -3.58 -11.71 -10.92
CA SER A 643 -4.84 -11.80 -11.69
C SER A 643 -6.06 -11.80 -10.77
N GLY A 644 -7.24 -11.48 -11.34
CA GLY A 644 -8.52 -11.59 -10.64
C GLY A 644 -8.85 -13.02 -10.15
N ASP A 645 -8.13 -14.02 -10.65
CA ASP A 645 -8.24 -15.44 -10.26
C ASP A 645 -7.34 -15.82 -9.08
N ALA A 646 -6.48 -14.93 -8.59
CA ALA A 646 -5.64 -15.18 -7.42
C ALA A 646 -6.50 -15.54 -6.18
N TRP A 647 -7.68 -14.94 -6.05
CA TRP A 647 -8.64 -15.31 -5.00
C TRP A 647 -9.25 -16.69 -5.20
N ALA A 648 -9.21 -17.30 -6.39
CA ALA A 648 -9.60 -18.70 -6.56
C ALA A 648 -8.56 -19.66 -5.95
N GLU A 649 -7.28 -19.25 -5.89
CA GLU A 649 -6.18 -20.09 -5.39
C GLU A 649 -6.32 -20.42 -3.90
N ILE A 650 -6.87 -19.53 -3.08
CA ILE A 650 -7.09 -19.80 -1.64
C ILE A 650 -8.15 -20.88 -1.38
N TYR A 651 -8.96 -21.20 -2.39
CA TYR A 651 -9.98 -22.24 -2.33
C TYR A 651 -9.52 -23.55 -2.98
N ARG A 652 -8.24 -23.66 -3.38
CA ARG A 652 -7.65 -24.94 -3.77
C ARG A 652 -7.61 -25.91 -2.58
N VAL A 653 -7.52 -27.19 -2.91
CA VAL A 653 -7.35 -28.26 -1.93
C VAL A 653 -5.88 -28.38 -1.56
N PHE A 654 -5.54 -27.99 -0.33
CA PHE A 654 -4.18 -28.09 0.22
C PHE A 654 -4.00 -29.29 1.16
N ALA A 655 -5.11 -29.86 1.65
CA ALA A 655 -5.11 -31.05 2.50
C ALA A 655 -4.41 -32.24 1.82
N PRO A 656 -3.27 -32.74 2.36
CA PRO A 656 -2.54 -33.88 1.78
C PRO A 656 -3.38 -35.15 1.67
N GLU A 657 -4.37 -35.32 2.55
CA GLU A 657 -5.31 -36.44 2.57
C GLU A 657 -6.14 -36.54 1.28
N TRP A 658 -6.30 -35.42 0.56
CA TRP A 658 -6.96 -35.32 -0.73
C TRP A 658 -5.99 -35.06 -1.89
N GLY A 659 -4.70 -35.39 -1.71
CA GLY A 659 -3.66 -35.20 -2.73
C GLY A 659 -3.15 -33.76 -2.84
N GLY A 660 -3.50 -32.88 -1.90
CA GLY A 660 -3.04 -31.50 -1.86
C GLY A 660 -1.53 -31.37 -1.53
N PRO A 661 -0.87 -30.27 -1.92
CA PRO A 661 0.57 -30.06 -1.73
C PRO A 661 0.99 -29.74 -0.28
N GLY A 662 0.06 -29.75 0.67
CA GLY A 662 0.27 -29.32 2.05
C GLY A 662 0.21 -27.80 2.25
N LEU A 663 0.26 -27.39 3.52
CA LEU A 663 0.03 -25.99 3.92
C LEU A 663 1.13 -25.04 3.41
N PRO A 664 0.76 -23.84 2.93
CA PRO A 664 1.72 -22.83 2.56
C PRO A 664 2.44 -22.28 3.79
N ASN A 665 3.75 -22.01 3.66
CA ASN A 665 4.59 -21.55 4.76
C ASN A 665 5.72 -20.62 4.30
N ARG A 666 6.45 -20.02 5.25
CA ARG A 666 7.54 -19.05 4.98
C ARG A 666 8.65 -19.52 4.02
N SER A 667 8.89 -20.84 3.91
CA SER A 667 9.88 -21.36 2.96
C SER A 667 9.43 -21.22 1.51
N TRP A 668 8.14 -20.98 1.26
CA TRP A 668 7.60 -20.80 -0.08
C TRP A 668 8.17 -19.55 -0.77
N ILE A 669 8.56 -18.49 -0.03
CA ILE A 669 9.32 -17.34 -0.58
C ILE A 669 10.55 -17.83 -1.36
N LEU A 670 11.29 -18.78 -0.79
CA LEU A 670 12.47 -19.33 -1.45
C LEU A 670 12.10 -20.25 -2.61
N ARG A 671 10.93 -20.90 -2.55
CA ARG A 671 10.43 -21.79 -3.61
C ARG A 671 9.96 -21.06 -4.85
N TRP A 672 9.39 -19.86 -4.70
CA TRP A 672 8.84 -19.08 -5.81
C TRP A 672 9.87 -18.29 -6.61
N GLY A 673 11.05 -18.08 -6.04
CA GLY A 673 12.08 -17.26 -6.66
C GLY A 673 12.18 -15.85 -6.09
N PHE A 674 13.36 -15.27 -6.22
CA PHE A 674 13.65 -13.91 -5.79
C PHE A 674 12.90 -12.89 -6.63
N ASP A 675 12.75 -13.10 -7.93
CA ASP A 675 12.09 -12.12 -8.81
C ASP A 675 10.60 -12.02 -8.51
N ALA A 676 9.92 -13.15 -8.30
CA ALA A 676 8.53 -13.14 -7.89
C ALA A 676 8.35 -12.37 -6.57
N THR A 677 9.28 -12.57 -5.63
CA THR A 677 9.27 -11.88 -4.34
C THR A 677 9.53 -10.37 -4.47
N ILE A 678 10.51 -9.97 -5.28
CA ILE A 678 10.83 -8.55 -5.54
C ILE A 678 9.68 -7.88 -6.29
N THR A 679 9.13 -8.54 -7.32
CA THR A 679 7.99 -8.06 -8.10
C THR A 679 6.76 -7.85 -7.21
N LYS A 680 6.52 -8.77 -6.25
CA LYS A 680 5.50 -8.56 -5.22
C LYS A 680 5.80 -7.27 -4.47
N PHE A 681 6.98 -7.12 -3.88
CA PHE A 681 7.31 -5.93 -3.08
C PHE A 681 7.19 -4.62 -3.89
N GLU A 682 7.71 -4.58 -5.11
CA GLU A 682 7.58 -3.43 -6.02
C GLU A 682 6.12 -3.10 -6.32
N THR A 683 5.30 -4.13 -6.57
CA THR A 683 3.86 -3.98 -6.76
C THR A 683 3.21 -3.43 -5.48
N GLN A 684 3.55 -3.95 -4.31
CA GLN A 684 2.99 -3.45 -3.05
C GLN A 684 3.37 -1.98 -2.79
N VAL A 685 4.61 -1.58 -3.07
CA VAL A 685 5.02 -0.17 -2.95
C VAL A 685 4.26 0.70 -3.96
N ARG A 686 4.10 0.23 -5.20
CA ARG A 686 3.35 0.95 -6.24
C ARG A 686 1.89 1.15 -5.86
N GLU A 687 1.23 0.11 -5.33
CA GLU A 687 -0.17 0.15 -4.91
C GLU A 687 -0.36 1.00 -3.66
N LEU A 688 0.52 0.89 -2.65
CA LEU A 688 0.52 1.79 -1.49
C LEU A 688 0.60 3.27 -1.91
N ARG A 689 1.48 3.61 -2.86
CA ARG A 689 1.56 4.98 -3.41
C ARG A 689 0.28 5.38 -4.11
N ALA A 690 -0.38 4.47 -4.83
CA ALA A 690 -1.63 4.76 -5.52
C ALA A 690 -2.73 5.22 -4.57
N TYR A 691 -2.81 4.61 -3.37
CA TYR A 691 -3.77 4.99 -2.34
C TYR A 691 -3.39 6.29 -1.64
N LEU A 692 -2.13 6.47 -1.24
CA LEU A 692 -1.72 7.52 -0.29
C LEU A 692 -1.17 8.80 -0.92
N MET A 693 -0.56 8.74 -2.11
CA MET A 693 0.07 9.89 -2.75
C MET A 693 -0.87 10.49 -3.80
N PRO A 694 -0.97 11.81 -3.96
CA PRO A 694 -1.77 12.38 -5.03
C PRO A 694 -1.21 11.99 -6.41
N ALA A 695 -2.07 11.91 -7.42
CA ALA A 695 -1.63 11.77 -8.81
C ALA A 695 -1.09 13.09 -9.37
N TRP A 696 -0.03 13.03 -10.18
CA TRP A 696 0.52 14.16 -10.92
C TRP A 696 0.67 13.83 -12.41
N PRO A 697 -0.40 14.01 -13.21
CA PRO A 697 -0.33 13.81 -14.65
C PRO A 697 0.72 14.73 -15.28
N GLY A 698 1.65 14.18 -16.06
CA GLY A 698 2.69 14.94 -16.78
C GLY A 698 3.98 15.23 -15.99
N ALA A 699 4.17 14.63 -14.80
CA ALA A 699 5.49 14.67 -14.14
C ALA A 699 6.55 13.86 -14.92
N PRO A 700 7.82 14.29 -14.97
CA PRO A 700 8.90 13.50 -15.58
C PRO A 700 9.11 12.17 -14.86
N ASP A 701 9.48 11.11 -15.59
CA ASP A 701 9.57 9.72 -15.09
C ASP A 701 10.22 9.51 -13.70
N PRO A 702 11.39 10.12 -13.35
CA PRO A 702 11.96 9.92 -12.01
C PRO A 702 11.14 10.58 -10.90
N ILE A 703 10.39 11.64 -11.21
CA ILE A 703 9.52 12.35 -10.27
C ILE A 703 8.15 11.68 -10.23
N ALA A 704 7.60 11.28 -11.37
CA ALA A 704 6.31 10.59 -11.49
C ALA A 704 6.27 9.32 -10.62
N ALA A 705 7.40 8.61 -10.51
CA ALA A 705 7.54 7.46 -9.65
C ALA A 705 7.29 7.75 -8.15
N LEU A 706 7.32 9.00 -7.70
CA LEU A 706 7.03 9.37 -6.30
C LEU A 706 5.53 9.57 -6.01
N PHE A 707 4.70 9.65 -7.05
CA PHE A 707 3.28 9.99 -6.96
C PHE A 707 2.39 8.79 -7.28
N SER A 708 1.06 8.96 -7.11
CA SER A 708 0.13 7.93 -7.56
C SER A 708 0.14 7.83 -9.08
N HIS A 709 0.11 6.59 -9.58
CA HIS A 709 -0.04 6.27 -10.99
C HIS A 709 -1.51 6.25 -11.43
N ASP A 710 -2.45 6.28 -10.48
CA ASP A 710 -3.88 6.17 -10.72
C ASP A 710 -4.66 7.03 -9.72
N ALA A 711 -5.24 8.13 -10.21
CA ALA A 711 -5.99 9.06 -9.37
C ALA A 711 -7.29 8.46 -8.81
N GLN A 712 -7.86 7.45 -9.46
CA GLN A 712 -9.11 6.81 -9.02
C GLN A 712 -8.91 5.92 -7.79
N LYS A 713 -7.69 5.41 -7.60
CA LYS A 713 -7.33 4.60 -6.42
C LYS A 713 -7.09 5.45 -5.17
N ASN A 714 -7.02 6.77 -5.24
CA ASN A 714 -6.73 7.56 -4.05
C ASN A 714 -7.85 7.46 -3.00
N ILE A 715 -7.48 7.17 -1.73
CA ILE A 715 -8.46 7.05 -0.62
C ILE A 715 -9.09 8.39 -0.21
N LEU A 716 -8.47 9.49 -0.63
CA LEU A 716 -9.04 10.83 -0.65
C LEU A 716 -9.15 11.26 -2.10
N THR A 717 -10.13 12.11 -2.43
CA THR A 717 -10.19 12.73 -3.76
C THR A 717 -8.85 13.43 -4.09
N SER A 718 -8.54 13.59 -5.38
CA SER A 718 -7.25 14.14 -5.81
C SER A 718 -6.90 15.48 -5.14
N LEU A 719 -7.88 16.38 -5.00
CA LEU A 719 -7.72 17.64 -4.27
C LEU A 719 -7.45 17.40 -2.78
N GLY A 720 -8.21 16.51 -2.14
CA GLY A 720 -8.01 16.11 -0.75
C GLY A 720 -6.63 15.51 -0.49
N ALA A 721 -6.12 14.68 -1.39
CA ALA A 721 -4.79 14.06 -1.32
C ALA A 721 -3.67 15.12 -1.41
N TRP A 722 -3.77 16.10 -2.32
CA TRP A 722 -2.82 17.21 -2.39
C TRP A 722 -2.84 18.10 -1.14
N LEU A 723 -4.03 18.41 -0.62
CA LEU A 723 -4.19 19.19 0.61
C LEU A 723 -3.68 18.42 1.84
N ALA A 724 -3.88 17.11 1.89
CA ALA A 724 -3.35 16.26 2.95
C ALA A 724 -1.81 16.16 2.89
N LEU A 725 -1.22 16.00 1.69
CA LEU A 725 0.24 15.96 1.51
C LEU A 725 0.89 17.28 1.91
N THR A 726 0.34 18.42 1.47
CA THR A 726 0.84 19.75 1.87
C THR A 726 0.68 19.98 3.37
N GLY A 727 -0.45 19.56 3.95
CA GLY A 727 -0.67 19.57 5.39
C GLY A 727 0.34 18.70 6.14
N PHE A 728 0.65 17.51 5.64
CA PHE A 728 1.64 16.62 6.23
C PHE A 728 3.04 17.26 6.27
N LEU A 729 3.48 17.85 5.15
CA LEU A 729 4.76 18.55 5.06
C LEU A 729 4.82 19.74 6.04
N ALA A 730 3.73 20.52 6.13
CA ALA A 730 3.63 21.61 7.08
C ALA A 730 3.64 21.08 8.54
N ALA A 731 2.92 20.01 8.84
CA ALA A 731 2.84 19.44 10.17
C ALA A 731 4.17 18.85 10.65
N ILE A 732 5.01 18.29 9.77
CA ILE A 732 6.36 17.86 10.14
C ILE A 732 7.17 19.04 10.71
N ALA A 733 7.00 20.23 10.13
CA ALA A 733 7.72 21.42 10.54
C ALA A 733 7.23 21.98 11.90
N TYR A 734 5.91 21.98 12.15
CA TYR A 734 5.29 22.67 13.29
C TYR A 734 4.71 21.77 14.39
N ARG A 735 4.45 20.49 14.09
CA ARG A 735 3.75 19.51 14.96
C ARG A 735 4.52 18.19 15.07
N ARG A 736 5.84 18.27 15.24
CA ARG A 736 6.77 17.12 15.20
C ARG A 736 6.39 15.94 16.11
N ASN A 737 5.91 16.19 17.34
CA ASN A 737 5.56 15.11 18.26
C ASN A 737 4.30 14.34 17.84
N TRP A 738 3.32 15.04 17.26
CA TRP A 738 2.13 14.41 16.71
C TRP A 738 2.47 13.61 15.45
N MET A 739 3.26 14.19 14.54
CA MET A 739 3.70 13.49 13.33
C MET A 739 4.63 12.33 13.62
N SER A 740 5.48 12.42 14.65
CA SER A 740 6.26 11.26 15.07
C SER A 740 5.38 10.16 15.62
N LEU A 741 4.34 10.46 16.42
CA LEU A 741 3.43 9.43 16.91
C LEU A 741 2.69 8.73 15.76
N ILE A 742 2.13 9.49 14.81
CA ILE A 742 1.46 8.92 13.64
C ILE A 742 2.45 8.08 12.82
N GLY A 743 3.63 8.63 12.50
CA GLY A 743 4.66 7.91 11.75
C GLY A 743 5.04 6.57 12.42
N PHE A 744 5.30 6.58 13.73
CA PHE A 744 5.60 5.36 14.48
C PHE A 744 4.41 4.39 14.53
N THR A 745 3.18 4.88 14.69
CA THR A 745 1.97 4.03 14.79
C THR A 745 1.73 3.24 13.50
N TYR A 746 1.82 3.89 12.34
CA TYR A 746 1.45 3.25 11.07
C TYR A 746 2.62 2.57 10.34
N THR A 747 3.87 2.92 10.63
CA THR A 747 5.04 2.33 9.93
C THR A 747 5.13 0.80 10.08
N PRO A 748 5.02 0.20 11.29
CA PRO A 748 5.08 -1.25 11.42
C PRO A 748 3.95 -1.95 10.65
N TYR A 749 2.76 -1.35 10.63
CA TYR A 749 1.65 -1.88 9.83
C TYR A 749 1.93 -1.80 8.33
N ILE A 750 2.41 -0.65 7.83
CA ILE A 750 2.80 -0.49 6.42
C ILE A 750 3.86 -1.53 6.03
N LEU A 751 4.89 -1.73 6.87
CA LEU A 751 5.93 -2.74 6.62
C LEU A 751 5.35 -4.16 6.61
N PHE A 752 4.45 -4.48 7.52
CA PHE A 752 3.73 -5.75 7.55
C PHE A 752 2.93 -5.97 6.25
N MET A 753 2.24 -4.94 5.78
CA MET A 753 1.44 -5.01 4.54
C MET A 753 2.30 -5.11 3.27
N LEU A 754 3.45 -4.44 3.24
CA LEU A 754 4.39 -4.50 2.10
C LEU A 754 5.08 -5.87 1.98
N THR A 755 5.36 -6.52 3.10
CA THR A 755 6.23 -7.71 3.15
C THR A 755 5.46 -9.02 3.31
N TYR A 756 4.47 -9.05 4.19
CA TYR A 756 3.73 -10.26 4.53
C TYR A 756 2.39 -10.32 3.81
N TRP A 757 1.55 -9.29 3.98
CA TRP A 757 0.23 -9.22 3.35
C TRP A 757 0.27 -8.55 1.97
N ARG A 758 -0.83 -7.88 1.60
CA ARG A 758 -1.06 -7.16 0.35
C ARG A 758 -1.60 -5.75 0.60
N THR A 759 -1.30 -4.81 -0.27
CA THR A 759 -1.59 -3.37 -0.17
C THR A 759 -2.62 -2.88 -1.19
N ASN A 760 -3.00 -3.73 -2.15
CA ASN A 760 -3.87 -3.42 -3.28
C ASN A 760 -5.38 -3.44 -2.95
N GLU A 761 -5.77 -3.19 -1.70
CA GLU A 761 -7.15 -2.91 -1.31
C GLU A 761 -7.24 -1.62 -0.50
N GLU A 762 -8.14 -0.73 -0.92
CA GLU A 762 -8.46 0.55 -0.28
C GLU A 762 -8.83 0.43 1.22
N ARG A 763 -9.55 -0.63 1.61
CA ARG A 763 -10.03 -0.82 2.99
C ARG A 763 -8.89 -0.98 4.02
N TYR A 764 -7.68 -1.35 3.59
CA TYR A 764 -6.53 -1.45 4.48
C TYR A 764 -6.00 -0.08 4.94
N TRP A 765 -6.35 0.98 4.22
CA TRP A 765 -5.82 2.33 4.46
C TRP A 765 -6.83 3.27 5.12
N VAL A 766 -8.07 2.82 5.37
CA VAL A 766 -9.15 3.66 5.94
C VAL A 766 -8.81 4.26 7.31
N ALA A 767 -7.97 3.58 8.09
CA ALA A 767 -7.49 4.10 9.38
C ALA A 767 -6.58 5.34 9.26
N LEU A 768 -6.06 5.65 8.07
CA LEU A 768 -5.30 6.87 7.79
C LEU A 768 -6.21 8.04 7.37
N ILE A 769 -7.37 7.77 6.78
CA ILE A 769 -8.27 8.80 6.22
C ILE A 769 -8.63 9.88 7.25
N PRO A 770 -9.01 9.57 8.52
CA PRO A 770 -9.27 10.59 9.54
C PRO A 770 -8.13 11.59 9.73
N TRP A 771 -6.88 11.10 9.72
CA TRP A 771 -5.70 11.95 9.88
C TRP A 771 -5.41 12.79 8.64
N LEU A 772 -5.57 12.19 7.46
CA LEU A 772 -5.40 12.89 6.19
C LEU A 772 -6.47 13.98 6.00
N ALA A 773 -7.72 13.70 6.38
CA ALA A 773 -8.82 14.66 6.35
C ALA A 773 -8.61 15.83 7.33
N LEU A 774 -8.05 15.57 8.52
CA LEU A 774 -7.64 16.62 9.46
C LEU A 774 -6.54 17.51 8.87
N LEU A 775 -5.54 16.93 8.19
CA LEU A 775 -4.48 17.68 7.50
C LEU A 775 -5.02 18.51 6.34
N ALA A 776 -5.88 17.93 5.51
CA ALA A 776 -6.51 18.64 4.40
C ALA A 776 -7.39 19.79 4.90
N SER A 777 -8.19 19.55 5.93
CA SER A 777 -9.04 20.55 6.58
C SER A 777 -8.22 21.70 7.17
N TRP A 778 -7.10 21.38 7.81
CA TRP A 778 -6.17 22.41 8.29
C TRP A 778 -5.64 23.27 7.14
N MET A 779 -5.25 22.65 6.02
CA MET A 779 -4.73 23.42 4.88
C MET A 779 -5.78 24.31 4.20
N ILE A 780 -7.03 23.86 4.14
CA ILE A 780 -8.16 24.66 3.64
C ILE A 780 -8.29 25.94 4.46
N TRP A 781 -8.38 25.82 5.79
CA TRP A 781 -8.56 26.98 6.67
C TRP A 781 -7.31 27.83 6.81
N ALA A 782 -6.11 27.23 6.75
CA ALA A 782 -4.86 27.99 6.69
C ALA A 782 -4.75 28.82 5.40
N GLY A 783 -5.24 28.29 4.27
CA GLY A 783 -5.35 29.02 3.01
C GLY A 783 -6.32 30.21 3.11
N TYR A 784 -7.50 30.00 3.72
CA TYR A 784 -8.45 31.07 4.04
C TYR A 784 -7.81 32.17 4.90
N ASP A 785 -7.25 31.79 6.05
CA ASP A 785 -6.65 32.74 7.00
C ASP A 785 -5.54 33.54 6.32
N ARG A 786 -4.76 32.90 5.43
CA ARG A 786 -3.70 33.58 4.70
C ARG A 786 -4.24 34.61 3.71
N LEU A 787 -5.23 34.25 2.89
CA LEU A 787 -5.86 35.18 1.95
C LEU A 787 -6.53 36.35 2.70
N ALA A 788 -7.22 36.06 3.81
CA ALA A 788 -7.84 37.08 4.64
C ALA A 788 -6.82 38.07 5.25
N THR A 789 -5.54 37.74 5.38
CA THR A 789 -4.53 38.71 5.86
C THR A 789 -4.06 39.71 4.79
N ILE A 790 -4.39 39.50 3.52
CA ILE A 790 -3.91 40.33 2.40
C ILE A 790 -4.85 41.52 2.20
N GLY A 791 -4.28 42.73 2.11
CA GLY A 791 -5.00 43.96 1.72
C GLY A 791 -6.19 44.29 2.63
N ASP A 792 -5.96 44.37 3.95
CA ASP A 792 -6.99 44.70 4.95
C ASP A 792 -8.24 43.80 4.89
N ARG A 793 -8.03 42.49 4.74
CA ARG A 793 -9.08 41.47 4.63
C ARG A 793 -9.97 41.56 3.39
N ARG A 794 -9.62 42.39 2.39
CA ARG A 794 -10.37 42.49 1.12
C ARG A 794 -10.51 41.15 0.39
N TRP A 795 -9.59 40.21 0.61
CA TRP A 795 -9.61 38.89 -0.03
C TRP A 795 -10.25 37.79 0.82
N ALA A 796 -10.79 38.09 2.01
CA ALA A 796 -11.52 37.13 2.83
C ALA A 796 -12.70 36.47 2.09
N PRO A 797 -13.52 37.19 1.28
CA PRO A 797 -14.60 36.56 0.51
C PRO A 797 -14.10 35.54 -0.51
N LEU A 798 -13.02 35.87 -1.24
CA LEU A 798 -12.40 34.95 -2.18
C LEU A 798 -11.86 33.70 -1.47
N GLY A 799 -11.18 33.90 -0.33
CA GLY A 799 -10.70 32.80 0.50
C GLY A 799 -11.84 31.88 0.97
N LEU A 800 -12.98 32.46 1.37
CA LEU A 800 -14.14 31.68 1.83
C LEU A 800 -14.75 30.86 0.70
N ILE A 801 -14.90 31.46 -0.48
CA ILE A 801 -15.39 30.77 -1.68
C ILE A 801 -14.48 29.59 -2.03
N LEU A 802 -13.16 29.79 -2.02
CA LEU A 802 -12.20 28.73 -2.31
C LEU A 802 -12.23 27.62 -1.25
N ALA A 803 -12.38 27.98 0.03
CA ALA A 803 -12.52 26.99 1.10
C ALA A 803 -13.78 26.14 0.95
N LEU A 804 -14.93 26.78 0.75
CA LEU A 804 -16.21 26.10 0.50
C LEU A 804 -16.15 25.23 -0.75
N THR A 805 -15.54 25.74 -1.83
CA THR A 805 -15.39 24.97 -3.06
C THR A 805 -14.49 23.76 -2.86
N ALA A 806 -13.37 23.90 -2.15
CA ALA A 806 -12.50 22.77 -1.85
C ALA A 806 -13.26 21.68 -1.07
N ILE A 807 -14.05 22.07 -0.07
CA ILE A 807 -14.89 21.15 0.70
C ILE A 807 -15.91 20.46 -0.22
N VAL A 808 -16.66 21.22 -1.00
CA VAL A 808 -17.69 20.69 -1.91
C VAL A 808 -17.08 19.75 -2.95
N THR A 809 -15.95 20.10 -3.55
CA THR A 809 -15.25 19.24 -4.53
C THR A 809 -14.78 17.92 -3.91
N ILE A 810 -14.27 17.96 -2.67
CA ILE A 810 -13.87 16.74 -1.95
C ILE A 810 -15.09 15.86 -1.66
N VAL A 811 -16.19 16.44 -1.18
CA VAL A 811 -17.44 15.72 -0.87
C VAL A 811 -18.10 15.18 -2.13
N ALA A 812 -18.18 15.98 -3.19
CA ALA A 812 -18.82 15.62 -4.45
C ALA A 812 -18.12 14.46 -5.15
N GLY A 813 -16.80 14.33 -4.98
CA GLY A 813 -16.03 13.24 -5.57
C GLY A 813 -16.43 11.83 -5.13
N SER A 814 -17.17 11.68 -4.01
CA SER A 814 -17.68 10.38 -3.54
C SER A 814 -19.15 10.11 -3.91
N GLN A 815 -19.86 11.10 -4.48
CA GLN A 815 -21.32 10.97 -4.70
C GLN A 815 -21.69 9.94 -5.75
N ALA A 816 -20.90 9.81 -6.82
CA ALA A 816 -21.19 8.85 -7.90
C ALA A 816 -21.16 7.40 -7.38
N ASP A 817 -20.12 7.05 -6.62
CA ASP A 817 -19.95 5.70 -6.04
C ASP A 817 -21.02 5.38 -5.01
N ILE A 818 -21.36 6.35 -4.14
CA ILE A 818 -22.43 6.19 -3.16
C ILE A 818 -23.77 5.98 -3.87
N ALA A 819 -24.06 6.76 -4.90
CA ALA A 819 -25.32 6.67 -5.61
C ALA A 819 -25.45 5.38 -6.45
N ASP A 820 -24.33 4.87 -6.99
CA ASP A 820 -24.26 3.56 -7.61
C ASP A 820 -24.56 2.45 -6.58
N LYS A 821 -23.93 2.50 -5.39
CA LYS A 821 -24.17 1.54 -4.32
C LYS A 821 -25.62 1.50 -3.85
N VAL A 822 -26.24 2.66 -3.67
CA VAL A 822 -27.63 2.73 -3.19
C VAL A 822 -28.64 2.28 -4.24
N ARG A 823 -28.44 2.64 -5.53
CA ARG A 823 -29.45 2.39 -6.58
C ARG A 823 -29.25 1.10 -7.33
N ASN A 824 -28.01 0.73 -7.65
CA ASN A 824 -27.73 -0.37 -8.56
C ASN A 824 -27.44 -1.68 -7.81
N GLU A 825 -26.69 -1.63 -6.70
CA GLU A 825 -26.27 -2.85 -6.00
C GLU A 825 -27.44 -3.76 -5.56
N PRO A 826 -28.53 -3.25 -4.94
CA PRO A 826 -29.65 -4.10 -4.52
C PRO A 826 -30.29 -4.89 -5.66
N ARG A 827 -30.35 -4.31 -6.86
CA ARG A 827 -30.90 -4.97 -8.05
C ARG A 827 -30.04 -6.16 -8.48
N ILE A 828 -28.72 -6.07 -8.31
CA ILE A 828 -27.79 -7.14 -8.68
C ILE A 828 -27.90 -8.30 -7.66
N TRP A 829 -28.14 -8.01 -6.37
CA TRP A 829 -28.34 -9.03 -5.32
C TRP A 829 -29.68 -9.76 -5.42
N GLN A 830 -30.68 -9.18 -6.09
CA GLN A 830 -32.04 -9.69 -6.10
C GLN A 830 -32.14 -11.15 -6.57
N GLN A 831 -31.32 -11.55 -7.56
CA GLN A 831 -31.35 -12.90 -8.11
C GLN A 831 -30.82 -13.95 -7.13
N ASP A 832 -29.73 -13.64 -6.44
CA ASP A 832 -29.13 -14.51 -5.43
C ASP A 832 -30.07 -14.62 -4.22
N LEU A 833 -30.68 -13.51 -3.78
CA LEU A 833 -31.65 -13.50 -2.70
C LEU A 833 -32.89 -14.36 -3.02
N ALA A 834 -33.42 -14.29 -4.25
CA ALA A 834 -34.54 -15.14 -4.68
C ALA A 834 -34.16 -16.63 -4.68
N ALA A 835 -32.94 -16.97 -5.09
CA ALA A 835 -32.43 -18.34 -5.00
C ALA A 835 -32.33 -18.82 -3.55
N TYR A 836 -31.84 -17.96 -2.63
CA TYR A 836 -31.77 -18.29 -1.21
C TYR A 836 -33.15 -18.45 -0.57
N GLU A 837 -34.13 -17.62 -0.94
CA GLU A 837 -35.53 -17.79 -0.53
C GLU A 837 -36.08 -19.14 -1.00
N TRP A 838 -35.82 -19.51 -2.26
CA TRP A 838 -36.19 -20.82 -2.79
C TRP A 838 -35.56 -21.97 -2.01
N LEU A 839 -34.25 -21.92 -1.73
CA LEU A 839 -33.56 -22.92 -0.90
C LEU A 839 -34.23 -23.02 0.47
N ARG A 840 -34.53 -21.88 1.08
CA ARG A 840 -35.15 -21.82 2.40
C ARG A 840 -36.56 -22.44 2.42
N ALA A 841 -37.30 -22.36 1.32
CA ALA A 841 -38.63 -22.94 1.21
C ALA A 841 -38.62 -24.42 0.83
N ASN A 842 -37.62 -24.89 0.05
CA ASN A 842 -37.66 -26.19 -0.62
C ASN A 842 -36.62 -27.21 -0.11
N THR A 843 -35.79 -26.86 0.87
CA THR A 843 -34.79 -27.77 1.45
C THR A 843 -34.99 -27.95 2.96
N PRO A 844 -34.69 -29.13 3.52
CA PRO A 844 -34.76 -29.32 4.97
C PRO A 844 -33.66 -28.52 5.69
N PRO A 845 -33.82 -28.20 7.00
CA PRO A 845 -32.86 -27.37 7.73
C PRO A 845 -31.43 -27.92 7.83
N ASP A 846 -31.28 -29.25 7.74
CA ASP A 846 -30.01 -29.97 7.79
C ASP A 846 -29.39 -30.21 6.40
N ALA A 847 -30.02 -29.75 5.32
CA ALA A 847 -29.46 -29.87 3.98
C ALA A 847 -28.16 -29.07 3.85
N VAL A 848 -27.07 -29.75 3.51
CA VAL A 848 -25.79 -29.10 3.23
C VAL A 848 -25.76 -28.61 1.79
N ILE A 849 -25.41 -27.34 1.62
CA ILE A 849 -25.40 -26.64 0.34
C ILE A 849 -23.95 -26.36 -0.09
N MET A 850 -23.55 -26.83 -1.27
CA MET A 850 -22.27 -26.47 -1.89
C MET A 850 -22.44 -25.18 -2.70
N THR A 851 -21.57 -24.19 -2.51
CA THR A 851 -21.75 -22.83 -3.05
C THR A 851 -20.42 -22.08 -3.07
N ARG A 852 -20.29 -21.04 -3.91
CA ARG A 852 -19.14 -20.13 -3.87
C ARG A 852 -19.17 -19.17 -2.67
N LEU A 853 -20.33 -19.01 -2.04
CA LEU A 853 -20.63 -18.03 -1.00
C LEU A 853 -21.27 -18.68 0.24
N PRO A 854 -20.58 -19.63 0.90
CA PRO A 854 -21.17 -20.44 1.96
C PRO A 854 -21.66 -19.63 3.16
N TRP A 855 -20.96 -18.55 3.52
CA TRP A 855 -21.40 -17.61 4.55
C TRP A 855 -22.70 -16.88 4.18
N GLN A 856 -22.93 -16.54 2.91
CA GLN A 856 -24.17 -15.86 2.50
C GLN A 856 -25.35 -16.82 2.44
N VAL A 857 -25.14 -17.99 1.86
CA VAL A 857 -26.14 -19.05 1.86
C VAL A 857 -26.52 -19.39 3.30
N ASN A 858 -25.55 -19.58 4.20
CA ASN A 858 -25.84 -19.85 5.60
C ASN A 858 -26.57 -18.68 6.30
N TRP A 859 -26.22 -17.43 6.01
CA TRP A 859 -26.91 -16.28 6.60
C TRP A 859 -28.38 -16.25 6.21
N HIS A 860 -28.68 -16.29 4.92
CA HIS A 860 -30.04 -16.13 4.39
C HIS A 860 -30.92 -17.38 4.56
N THR A 861 -30.32 -18.56 4.46
CA THR A 861 -31.06 -19.82 4.49
C THR A 861 -30.96 -20.50 5.86
N GLU A 862 -29.96 -20.24 6.69
CA GLU A 862 -29.67 -21.02 7.91
C GLU A 862 -29.32 -22.50 7.66
N ARG A 863 -28.99 -22.87 6.42
CA ARG A 863 -28.52 -24.22 6.08
C ARG A 863 -27.00 -24.29 6.22
N PRO A 864 -26.43 -25.44 6.62
CA PRO A 864 -24.99 -25.63 6.55
C PRO A 864 -24.47 -25.51 5.11
N ALA A 865 -23.25 -25.00 4.93
CA ALA A 865 -22.73 -24.74 3.58
C ALA A 865 -21.26 -25.14 3.40
N VAL A 866 -20.87 -25.47 2.18
CA VAL A 866 -19.50 -25.86 1.83
C VAL A 866 -19.07 -25.07 0.59
N MET A 867 -17.87 -24.51 0.65
CA MET A 867 -17.26 -23.81 -0.47
C MET A 867 -17.13 -24.74 -1.69
N ILE A 868 -17.31 -24.21 -2.90
CA ILE A 868 -16.89 -24.93 -4.12
C ILE A 868 -15.35 -24.92 -4.18
N PRO A 869 -14.66 -26.08 -4.13
CA PRO A 869 -13.20 -26.13 -4.20
C PRO A 869 -12.70 -25.70 -5.58
N ASN A 870 -11.58 -24.99 -5.64
CA ASN A 870 -10.93 -24.66 -6.91
C ASN A 870 -10.10 -25.86 -7.41
N THR A 871 -10.70 -26.67 -8.27
CA THR A 871 -10.10 -27.86 -8.89
C THR A 871 -10.68 -28.06 -10.30
N ASP A 872 -9.87 -28.60 -11.20
CA ASP A 872 -10.27 -29.11 -12.51
C ASP A 872 -10.71 -30.60 -12.46
N ASP A 873 -10.59 -31.25 -11.30
CA ASP A 873 -10.97 -32.64 -11.08
C ASP A 873 -12.41 -32.75 -10.57
N ARG A 874 -13.30 -33.26 -11.43
CA ARG A 874 -14.70 -33.52 -11.11
C ARG A 874 -14.89 -34.54 -10.00
N GLU A 875 -14.08 -35.59 -9.97
CA GLU A 875 -14.19 -36.66 -8.99
C GLU A 875 -13.80 -36.14 -7.61
N LEU A 876 -12.76 -35.30 -7.54
CA LEU A 876 -12.40 -34.61 -6.30
C LEU A 876 -13.51 -33.66 -5.82
N LEU A 877 -14.13 -32.90 -6.72
CA LEU A 877 -15.26 -32.03 -6.38
C LEU A 877 -16.43 -32.82 -5.78
N LEU A 878 -16.82 -33.95 -6.40
CA LEU A 878 -17.90 -34.81 -5.91
C LEU A 878 -17.50 -35.53 -4.61
N HIS A 879 -16.26 -35.98 -4.49
CA HIS A 879 -15.74 -36.58 -3.27
C HIS A 879 -15.88 -35.64 -2.08
N ILE A 880 -15.51 -34.36 -2.25
CA ILE A 880 -15.65 -33.32 -1.22
C ILE A 880 -17.14 -33.06 -0.91
N ALA A 881 -18.00 -33.03 -1.93
CA ALA A 881 -19.43 -32.88 -1.74
C ALA A 881 -20.00 -34.02 -0.88
N HIS A 882 -19.67 -35.27 -1.20
CA HIS A 882 -20.14 -36.44 -0.46
C HIS A 882 -19.56 -36.51 0.96
N HIS A 883 -18.27 -36.18 1.15
CA HIS A 883 -17.62 -36.14 2.47
C HIS A 883 -18.37 -35.24 3.44
N TYR A 884 -18.77 -34.04 3.01
CA TYR A 884 -19.53 -33.10 3.84
C TYR A 884 -21.05 -33.25 3.71
N GLY A 885 -21.55 -34.25 2.97
CA GLY A 885 -22.98 -34.49 2.79
C GLY A 885 -23.73 -33.42 2.00
N ALA A 886 -23.05 -32.66 1.13
CA ALA A 886 -23.66 -31.66 0.27
C ALA A 886 -24.61 -32.32 -0.75
N LYS A 887 -25.87 -31.91 -0.73
CA LYS A 887 -26.93 -32.44 -1.61
C LYS A 887 -27.30 -31.51 -2.76
N TYR A 888 -26.98 -30.23 -2.60
CA TYR A 888 -27.33 -29.17 -3.54
C TYR A 888 -26.10 -28.35 -3.89
N LEU A 889 -26.00 -27.93 -5.15
CA LEU A 889 -24.99 -27.01 -5.66
C LEU A 889 -25.68 -25.70 -6.07
N VAL A 890 -25.22 -24.58 -5.56
CA VAL A 890 -25.72 -23.24 -5.90
C VAL A 890 -24.65 -22.50 -6.67
N LEU A 891 -25.05 -21.93 -7.81
CA LEU A 891 -24.20 -21.10 -8.65
C LEU A 891 -24.80 -19.69 -8.67
N GLU A 892 -24.22 -18.81 -7.87
CA GLU A 892 -24.68 -17.43 -7.70
C GLU A 892 -24.28 -16.51 -8.86
N ASN A 893 -25.01 -15.41 -9.00
CA ASN A 893 -24.76 -14.38 -9.98
C ASN A 893 -23.65 -13.40 -9.56
N GLN A 894 -23.68 -12.89 -8.32
CA GLN A 894 -22.74 -11.84 -7.86
C GLN A 894 -21.27 -12.28 -7.87
N MET A 895 -21.03 -13.53 -7.49
CA MET A 895 -19.68 -14.09 -7.34
C MET A 895 -19.61 -15.42 -8.08
N ARG A 896 -19.73 -15.35 -9.41
CA ARG A 896 -19.56 -16.53 -10.27
C ARG A 896 -18.23 -17.24 -9.96
N VAL A 897 -18.30 -18.56 -10.06
CA VAL A 897 -17.14 -19.44 -9.92
C VAL A 897 -16.12 -19.10 -11.02
N LYS A 898 -14.83 -19.02 -10.66
CA LYS A 898 -13.71 -18.69 -11.55
C LYS A 898 -12.60 -19.73 -11.40
N GLY A 899 -11.53 -19.60 -12.19
CA GLY A 899 -10.38 -20.50 -12.14
C GLY A 899 -10.68 -21.87 -12.75
N ASP A 900 -9.99 -22.90 -12.24
CA ASP A 900 -10.06 -24.27 -12.74
C ASP A 900 -11.48 -24.83 -12.63
N VAL A 901 -12.11 -24.63 -11.48
CA VAL A 901 -13.49 -25.07 -11.24
C VAL A 901 -14.51 -24.26 -12.03
N GLY A 902 -14.23 -22.98 -12.34
CA GLY A 902 -15.11 -22.17 -13.19
C GLY A 902 -15.19 -22.73 -14.62
N ARG A 903 -14.09 -23.28 -15.14
CA ARG A 903 -14.06 -23.98 -16.42
C ARG A 903 -14.80 -25.32 -16.34
N LEU A 904 -14.58 -26.08 -15.27
CA LEU A 904 -15.26 -27.36 -15.03
C LEU A 904 -16.79 -27.19 -14.97
N LEU A 905 -17.29 -26.15 -14.30
CA LEU A 905 -18.72 -25.92 -14.09
C LEU A 905 -19.37 -25.01 -15.16
N ALA A 906 -18.61 -24.61 -16.19
CA ALA A 906 -19.13 -23.73 -17.25
C ALA A 906 -20.42 -24.24 -17.92
N PRO A 907 -20.59 -25.55 -18.22
CA PRO A 907 -21.83 -26.07 -18.78
C PRO A 907 -23.07 -25.86 -17.90
N LEU A 908 -22.89 -25.86 -16.57
CA LEU A 908 -23.97 -25.63 -15.60
C LEU A 908 -24.38 -24.15 -15.53
N MET A 909 -23.60 -23.23 -16.07
CA MET A 909 -23.89 -21.79 -16.02
C MET A 909 -24.47 -21.25 -17.33
N ASP A 910 -24.86 -22.11 -18.27
CA ASP A 910 -25.51 -21.70 -19.51
C ASP A 910 -26.90 -21.10 -19.23
N HIS A 911 -27.15 -19.89 -19.76
CA HIS A 911 -28.41 -19.18 -19.59
C HIS A 911 -29.59 -19.89 -20.27
N ALA A 912 -29.32 -20.77 -21.25
CA ALA A 912 -30.32 -21.61 -21.89
C ALA A 912 -30.86 -22.72 -20.97
N ASN A 913 -30.15 -23.08 -19.90
CA ASN A 913 -30.53 -24.14 -18.99
C ASN A 913 -31.90 -23.88 -18.34
N GLN A 914 -32.74 -24.92 -18.25
CA GLN A 914 -34.08 -24.88 -17.68
C GLN A 914 -34.25 -25.90 -16.55
N PRO A 915 -35.06 -25.61 -15.52
CA PRO A 915 -35.41 -26.58 -14.48
C PRO A 915 -35.88 -27.92 -15.05
N GLY A 916 -35.41 -29.02 -14.48
CA GLY A 916 -35.62 -30.40 -14.93
C GLY A 916 -34.53 -30.96 -15.84
N MET A 917 -33.63 -30.12 -16.39
CA MET A 917 -32.50 -30.59 -17.18
C MET A 917 -31.45 -31.29 -16.30
N ILE A 918 -30.86 -32.37 -16.81
CA ILE A 918 -29.70 -33.04 -16.21
C ILE A 918 -28.47 -32.74 -17.07
N ILE A 919 -27.47 -32.09 -16.47
CA ILE A 919 -26.25 -31.65 -17.15
C ILE A 919 -25.07 -32.18 -16.35
N ASP A 920 -24.23 -33.01 -16.98
CA ASP A 920 -23.09 -33.68 -16.33
C ASP A 920 -23.45 -34.41 -15.02
N GLY A 921 -24.69 -34.95 -14.97
CA GLY A 921 -25.25 -35.65 -13.80
C GLY A 921 -25.87 -34.73 -12.74
N PHE A 922 -25.79 -33.42 -12.89
CA PHE A 922 -26.44 -32.44 -12.01
C PHE A 922 -27.85 -32.12 -12.53
N GLU A 923 -28.88 -32.34 -11.70
CA GLU A 923 -30.28 -32.01 -12.04
C GLU A 923 -30.57 -30.55 -11.66
N LEU A 924 -30.93 -29.71 -12.63
CA LEU A 924 -31.30 -28.33 -12.40
C LEU A 924 -32.69 -28.26 -11.73
N LEU A 925 -32.76 -27.77 -10.50
CA LEU A 925 -34.01 -27.64 -9.74
C LEU A 925 -34.62 -26.24 -9.85
N TYR A 926 -33.79 -25.22 -9.97
CA TYR A 926 -34.22 -23.83 -10.02
C TYR A 926 -33.25 -22.98 -10.83
N ALA A 927 -33.81 -22.09 -11.65
CA ALA A 927 -33.08 -21.02 -12.33
C ALA A 927 -33.84 -19.71 -12.12
N SER A 928 -33.14 -18.64 -11.76
CA SER A 928 -33.78 -17.36 -11.49
C SER A 928 -34.40 -16.74 -12.77
N PRO A 929 -35.46 -15.92 -12.66
CA PRO A 929 -36.30 -15.55 -13.80
C PRO A 929 -35.66 -14.58 -14.80
N THR A 930 -34.55 -13.91 -14.46
CA THR A 930 -33.87 -12.96 -15.38
C THR A 930 -32.83 -13.65 -16.26
N PRO A 931 -32.92 -13.57 -17.60
CA PRO A 931 -32.02 -14.28 -18.52
C PRO A 931 -30.53 -13.91 -18.39
N ASP A 932 -30.20 -12.63 -18.18
CA ASP A 932 -28.80 -12.16 -18.28
C ASP A 932 -27.98 -12.37 -16.99
N PHE A 933 -28.61 -12.81 -15.90
CA PHE A 933 -28.02 -12.84 -14.55
C PHE A 933 -28.63 -13.96 -13.68
N ARG A 934 -28.73 -15.17 -14.24
CA ARG A 934 -29.36 -16.29 -13.57
C ARG A 934 -28.54 -16.79 -12.38
N ALA A 935 -29.20 -17.02 -11.25
CA ALA A 935 -28.71 -17.89 -10.19
C ALA A 935 -29.31 -19.29 -10.39
N PHE A 936 -28.51 -20.34 -10.22
CA PHE A 936 -28.92 -21.73 -10.46
C PHE A 936 -28.79 -22.58 -9.21
N ILE A 937 -29.69 -23.55 -9.06
CA ILE A 937 -29.65 -24.55 -7.99
C ILE A 937 -29.76 -25.94 -8.60
N TYR A 938 -28.74 -26.75 -8.38
CA TYR A 938 -28.64 -28.10 -8.87
C TYR A 938 -28.73 -29.12 -7.72
N ARG A 939 -29.28 -30.30 -7.99
CA ARG A 939 -29.08 -31.48 -7.16
C ARG A 939 -27.76 -32.15 -7.52
N ILE A 940 -26.96 -32.47 -6.52
CA ILE A 940 -25.68 -33.17 -6.70
C ILE A 940 -25.96 -34.67 -6.93
N PRO A 941 -25.29 -35.33 -7.91
CA PRO A 941 -25.48 -36.76 -8.16
C PRO A 941 -25.12 -37.63 -6.95
N THR A 942 -25.91 -38.70 -6.73
CA THR A 942 -25.79 -39.60 -5.57
C THR A 942 -24.91 -40.83 -5.81
N SER A 943 -24.56 -41.16 -7.06
CA SER A 943 -23.68 -42.29 -7.39
C SER A 943 -22.24 -41.83 -7.60
N LYS A 944 -21.28 -42.67 -7.18
CA LYS A 944 -19.89 -42.61 -7.64
C LYS A 944 -19.81 -42.93 -9.13
#